data_AF-A0A1C9WR52-F1
#
_entry.id   AF-A0A1C9WR52-F1
#
_cell.length_a   1.000
_cell.length_b   1.000
_cell.length_c   1.000
_cell.angle_alpha   90.00
_cell.angle_beta   90.00
_cell.angle_gamma   90.00
#
_symmetry.space_group_name_H-M   'P 1'
#
loop_
_entity.id
_entity.type
_entity.pdbx_description
1 polymer ?
#
loop_
_entity_poly.entity_id
_entity_poly.type
_entity_poly.pdbx_seq_one_letter_code
_entity_poly.pdbx_strand_id
1 'polypeptide(L)'
;MSLIRALSKELQARSDDSLRALFSARPDLISPGVPDFAALAARASGRVSVQRALERLNRPEMQVLETLHLCTNTDTGHSASAPMLKKLINGSTLAAVEKMLHSLQELALVHRAEPPHGAAPAAGTKLRYYLPVGSLKDVIGIYPAGLGRSYTELVRLQPAFAQRVVQLVGELHRSGAAISPATTPMEAALSLQHWTATPESLRQILAAAPERTGALLARFGNWAMGAVPQAHRRASVLHEAADVGPVDWLLARGLLVPLDAAHVELPHSVGVSLRGGFVIERFALTPPVPRLGSTSAALRRNAALGAIAETLRLVGELLYAVREQPLVTLRSGGVGVRELKRLADVLRIEMHDAGVLAELCALAGLIRLDVDSSAWVQPAQLEWLTLSRQEQWLWLVNAWLASERAPSLVGQPVSGQAAVPALHRGAAVSTINALSAEAQRPDAPVVRRRILEILAELTEEAAAADGQAPVLDAAAVLERADWTQPRMARRFSSLIRGVLAEAEMLGLIGSGALSQIGAAITAEQPDEAMAILGEHLPAALNHVLLQADLTAVAPGYLAPELTEKLLTMADAEGQGPATIYRFSISTVRRALDAGQDAQALLDFLELHSATAIPQPLKYLIEDTAARHARLRVGAAASFIQSDDETALLELLNTPGASGLGLVKIAPTVLVAHAAPRETAQVLRSLGLSPAVEEPDTGGLRLRRTTAVSGSARPVYSAPRTAPPEADVDAQLAVLRSERPATGGTGANPPVTPGSEEATQLGLETLQKAIRLKQRVVMNVVDSMGNAVRETVVPVAVNGGRVRVFDPNKETERVLSIHRIIDVEVAEELLQ
;
A
#
# COMPACT_ATOMS: atom_id res chain seq x y z
N MET A 1 -39.66 2.57 2.69
CA MET A 1 -38.89 1.78 3.66
C MET A 1 -37.41 2.15 3.52
N SER A 2 -36.64 2.32 4.60
CA SER A 2 -35.18 2.56 4.51
C SER A 2 -34.47 1.35 3.88
N LEU A 3 -33.42 1.57 3.09
CA LEU A 3 -32.66 0.51 2.43
C LEU A 3 -31.93 -0.35 3.47
N ILE A 4 -31.43 0.25 4.55
CA ILE A 4 -30.77 -0.45 5.66
C ILE A 4 -31.74 -1.43 6.33
N ARG A 5 -33.01 -1.03 6.56
CA ARG A 5 -34.02 -1.94 7.15
C ARG A 5 -34.38 -3.09 6.22
N ALA A 6 -34.45 -2.84 4.91
CA ALA A 6 -34.68 -3.89 3.92
C ALA A 6 -33.53 -4.91 3.90
N LEU A 7 -32.28 -4.42 3.93
CA LEU A 7 -31.10 -5.27 3.99
C LEU A 7 -31.01 -6.05 5.31
N SER A 8 -31.34 -5.44 6.44
CA SER A 8 -31.35 -6.12 7.75
C SER A 8 -32.30 -7.33 7.77
N LYS A 9 -33.54 -7.16 7.27
CA LYS A 9 -34.49 -8.29 7.14
C LYS A 9 -33.97 -9.39 6.21
N GLU A 10 -33.32 -9.00 5.11
CA GLU A 10 -32.72 -9.97 4.19
C GLU A 10 -31.58 -10.76 4.86
N LEU A 11 -30.67 -10.09 5.56
CA LEU A 11 -29.55 -10.73 6.28
C LEU A 11 -30.03 -11.65 7.39
N GLN A 12 -31.06 -11.24 8.14
CA GLN A 12 -31.66 -12.06 9.19
C GLN A 12 -32.23 -13.37 8.62
N ALA A 13 -32.77 -13.34 7.40
CA ALA A 13 -33.36 -14.51 6.74
C ALA A 13 -32.33 -15.46 6.08
N ARG A 14 -31.04 -15.10 6.04
CA ARG A 14 -29.99 -15.98 5.48
C ARG A 14 -29.68 -17.16 6.40
N SER A 15 -29.18 -18.25 5.84
CA SER A 15 -28.60 -19.35 6.62
C SER A 15 -27.26 -18.95 7.25
N ASP A 16 -26.84 -19.67 8.27
CA ASP A 16 -25.55 -19.42 8.93
C ASP A 16 -24.38 -19.64 7.97
N ASP A 17 -24.44 -20.64 7.08
CA ASP A 17 -23.42 -20.87 6.06
C ASP A 17 -23.30 -19.68 5.07
N SER A 18 -24.44 -19.08 4.71
CA SER A 18 -24.45 -17.88 3.86
C SER A 18 -23.85 -16.67 4.59
N LEU A 19 -24.07 -16.54 5.91
CA LEU A 19 -23.44 -15.50 6.72
C LEU A 19 -21.94 -15.75 6.93
N ARG A 20 -21.50 -17.00 7.11
CA ARG A 20 -20.07 -17.36 7.15
C ARG A 20 -19.38 -16.98 5.84
N ALA A 21 -20.00 -17.31 4.70
CA ALA A 21 -19.49 -16.93 3.38
C ALA A 21 -19.40 -15.40 3.24
N LEU A 22 -20.41 -14.66 3.71
CA LEU A 22 -20.39 -13.19 3.75
C LEU A 22 -19.24 -12.65 4.61
N PHE A 23 -18.99 -13.20 5.80
CA PHE A 23 -17.91 -12.73 6.68
C PHE A 23 -16.52 -13.09 6.17
N SER A 24 -16.36 -14.21 5.49
CA SER A 24 -15.13 -14.55 4.75
C SER A 24 -14.89 -13.56 3.61
N ALA A 25 -15.94 -13.25 2.84
CA ALA A 25 -15.87 -12.30 1.74
C ALA A 25 -15.76 -10.82 2.18
N ARG A 26 -16.25 -10.46 3.38
CA ARG A 26 -16.22 -9.11 3.97
C ARG A 26 -15.84 -9.17 5.46
N PRO A 27 -14.54 -9.36 5.78
CA PRO A 27 -14.06 -9.47 7.17
C PRO A 27 -14.32 -8.23 8.02
N ASP A 28 -14.44 -7.08 7.38
CA ASP A 28 -14.71 -5.79 8.01
C ASP A 28 -16.10 -5.68 8.63
N LEU A 29 -17.00 -6.62 8.34
CA LEU A 29 -18.32 -6.67 8.96
C LEU A 29 -18.28 -7.14 10.42
N ILE A 30 -17.23 -7.87 10.82
CA ILE A 30 -17.15 -8.49 12.16
C ILE A 30 -16.02 -7.95 13.04
N SER A 31 -15.22 -7.01 12.53
CA SER A 31 -14.13 -6.38 13.29
C SER A 31 -14.27 -4.85 13.31
N PRO A 32 -14.65 -4.24 14.46
CA PRO A 32 -15.05 -4.89 15.73
C PRO A 32 -16.38 -5.65 15.60
N GLY A 33 -16.79 -6.46 16.58
CA GLY A 33 -18.07 -7.19 16.48
C GLY A 33 -19.31 -6.29 16.34
N VAL A 34 -20.40 -6.82 15.77
CA VAL A 34 -21.72 -6.17 15.68
C VAL A 34 -22.71 -6.77 16.68
N PRO A 35 -23.61 -5.96 17.28
CA PRO A 35 -24.57 -6.45 18.27
C PRO A 35 -25.80 -7.15 17.66
N ASP A 36 -26.25 -6.76 16.47
CA ASP A 36 -27.47 -7.27 15.83
C ASP A 36 -27.44 -7.14 14.29
N PHE A 37 -28.46 -7.70 13.62
CA PHE A 37 -28.57 -7.66 12.14
C PHE A 37 -28.79 -6.25 11.57
N ALA A 38 -29.28 -5.31 12.36
CA ALA A 38 -29.53 -3.96 11.89
C ALA A 38 -28.23 -3.14 11.90
N ALA A 39 -27.41 -3.27 12.94
CA ALA A 39 -26.04 -2.79 12.98
C ALA A 39 -25.17 -3.44 11.88
N LEU A 40 -25.36 -4.73 11.62
CA LEU A 40 -24.69 -5.43 10.51
C LEU A 40 -25.07 -4.82 9.14
N ALA A 41 -26.37 -4.61 8.89
CA ALA A 41 -26.86 -4.02 7.64
C ALA A 41 -26.39 -2.58 7.45
N ALA A 42 -26.39 -1.80 8.54
CA ALA A 42 -25.83 -0.46 8.57
C ALA A 42 -24.35 -0.50 8.16
N ARG A 43 -23.53 -1.29 8.87
CA ARG A 43 -22.11 -1.44 8.56
C ARG A 43 -21.85 -1.90 7.12
N ALA A 44 -22.61 -2.89 6.64
CA ALA A 44 -22.52 -3.39 5.27
C ALA A 44 -22.88 -2.33 4.22
N SER A 45 -23.77 -1.40 4.57
CA SER A 45 -24.12 -0.23 3.76
C SER A 45 -23.19 0.96 3.98
N GLY A 46 -22.21 0.87 4.88
CA GLY A 46 -21.27 1.95 5.17
C GLY A 46 -20.26 2.16 4.02
N ARG A 47 -19.90 3.43 3.75
CA ARG A 47 -19.01 3.81 2.65
C ARG A 47 -17.69 3.02 2.60
N VAL A 48 -17.01 2.87 3.74
CA VAL A 48 -15.73 2.14 3.85
C VAL A 48 -15.91 0.65 3.55
N SER A 49 -16.99 0.06 4.05
CA SER A 49 -17.27 -1.36 3.87
C SER A 49 -17.63 -1.68 2.42
N VAL A 50 -18.46 -0.84 1.80
CA VAL A 50 -18.77 -0.96 0.36
C VAL A 50 -17.50 -0.76 -0.47
N GLN A 51 -16.65 0.21 -0.14
CA GLN A 51 -15.38 0.40 -0.86
C GLN A 51 -14.49 -0.85 -0.84
N ARG A 52 -14.31 -1.49 0.32
CA ARG A 52 -13.55 -2.74 0.45
C ARG A 52 -14.17 -3.89 -0.34
N ALA A 53 -15.50 -4.00 -0.33
CA ALA A 53 -16.20 -5.02 -1.10
C ALA A 53 -16.03 -4.81 -2.61
N LEU A 54 -16.09 -3.57 -3.11
CA LEU A 54 -15.84 -3.26 -4.53
C LEU A 54 -14.40 -3.53 -4.96
N GLU A 55 -13.42 -3.43 -4.06
CA GLU A 55 -12.02 -3.78 -4.35
C GLU A 55 -11.82 -5.27 -4.64
N ARG A 56 -12.76 -6.14 -4.21
CA ARG A 56 -12.74 -7.59 -4.42
C ARG A 56 -13.57 -8.07 -5.61
N LEU A 57 -14.42 -7.22 -6.19
CA LEU A 57 -15.27 -7.61 -7.33
C LEU A 57 -14.45 -7.77 -8.60
N ASN A 58 -14.77 -8.80 -9.38
CA ASN A 58 -14.22 -8.94 -10.73
C ASN A 58 -14.89 -7.96 -11.71
N ARG A 59 -14.34 -7.85 -12.91
CA ARG A 59 -14.79 -6.91 -13.94
C ARG A 59 -16.24 -7.16 -14.37
N PRO A 60 -16.68 -8.39 -14.67
CA PRO A 60 -18.09 -8.67 -14.97
C PRO A 60 -19.05 -8.24 -13.85
N GLU A 61 -18.74 -8.55 -12.59
CA GLU A 61 -19.56 -8.16 -11.43
C GLU A 61 -19.62 -6.64 -11.28
N MET A 62 -18.49 -5.96 -11.40
CA MET A 62 -18.43 -4.50 -11.35
C MET A 62 -19.26 -3.87 -12.48
N GLN A 63 -19.16 -4.40 -13.70
CA GLN A 63 -19.93 -3.92 -14.86
C GLN A 63 -21.44 -4.11 -14.68
N VAL A 64 -21.88 -5.25 -14.11
CA VAL A 64 -23.29 -5.47 -13.76
C VAL A 64 -23.74 -4.50 -12.67
N LEU A 65 -22.93 -4.28 -11.64
CA LEU A 65 -23.25 -3.37 -10.55
C LEU A 65 -23.33 -1.91 -11.02
N GLU A 66 -22.41 -1.46 -11.88
CA GLU A 66 -22.44 -0.14 -12.50
C GLU A 66 -23.67 0.04 -13.39
N THR A 67 -24.00 -0.97 -14.19
CA THR A 67 -25.22 -0.95 -15.03
C THR A 67 -26.47 -0.89 -14.16
N LEU A 68 -26.52 -1.68 -13.07
CA LEU A 68 -27.61 -1.63 -12.10
C LEU A 68 -27.73 -0.24 -11.48
N HIS A 69 -26.61 0.36 -11.06
CA HIS A 69 -26.58 1.71 -10.51
C HIS A 69 -27.13 2.75 -11.48
N LEU A 70 -26.75 2.69 -12.76
CA LEU A 70 -27.22 3.60 -13.80
C LEU A 70 -28.71 3.42 -14.15
N CYS A 71 -29.27 2.23 -13.93
CA CYS A 71 -30.68 1.93 -14.24
C CYS A 71 -31.62 2.08 -13.04
N THR A 72 -31.09 2.40 -11.85
CA THR A 72 -31.87 2.45 -10.62
C THR A 72 -31.81 3.84 -9.98
N ASN A 73 -32.80 4.13 -9.15
CA ASN A 73 -32.78 5.32 -8.31
C ASN A 73 -33.19 4.92 -6.89
N THR A 74 -32.22 4.88 -5.99
CA THR A 74 -32.40 4.47 -4.60
C THR A 74 -33.23 5.48 -3.80
N ASP A 75 -33.23 6.76 -4.20
CA ASP A 75 -34.00 7.80 -3.51
C ASP A 75 -35.50 7.69 -3.85
N THR A 76 -35.86 7.30 -5.08
CA THR A 76 -37.25 7.09 -5.54
C THR A 76 -37.72 5.64 -5.49
N GLY A 77 -36.84 4.70 -5.12
CA GLY A 77 -37.14 3.26 -5.14
C GLY A 77 -37.29 2.65 -6.54
N HIS A 78 -36.77 3.31 -7.59
CA HIS A 78 -36.83 2.79 -8.95
C HIS A 78 -35.83 1.64 -9.11
N SER A 79 -36.35 0.41 -9.16
CA SER A 79 -35.57 -0.82 -9.23
C SER A 79 -35.42 -1.34 -10.67
N ALA A 80 -34.47 -2.25 -10.88
CA ALA A 80 -34.23 -2.87 -12.18
C ALA A 80 -34.19 -4.40 -12.09
N SER A 81 -34.47 -5.08 -13.20
CA SER A 81 -34.48 -6.53 -13.32
C SER A 81 -33.35 -7.05 -14.22
N ALA A 82 -32.99 -8.33 -14.09
CA ALA A 82 -31.94 -8.95 -14.90
C ALA A 82 -32.19 -8.83 -16.42
N PRO A 83 -33.41 -9.00 -16.96
CA PRO A 83 -33.69 -8.76 -18.38
C PRO A 83 -33.44 -7.32 -18.84
N MET A 84 -33.62 -6.33 -17.96
CA MET A 84 -33.31 -4.93 -18.28
C MET A 84 -31.79 -4.73 -18.41
N LEU A 85 -31.02 -5.22 -17.44
CA LEU A 85 -29.55 -5.11 -17.49
C LEU A 85 -28.95 -5.85 -18.69
N LYS A 86 -29.47 -7.04 -19.02
CA LYS A 86 -29.04 -7.83 -20.19
C LYS A 86 -29.17 -7.05 -21.50
N LYS A 87 -30.17 -6.18 -21.64
CA LYS A 87 -30.34 -5.35 -22.86
C LYS A 87 -29.26 -4.27 -22.98
N LEU A 88 -28.65 -3.87 -21.87
CA LEU A 88 -27.66 -2.78 -21.79
C LEU A 88 -26.21 -3.28 -21.71
N ILE A 89 -26.01 -4.59 -21.56
CA ILE A 89 -24.68 -5.21 -21.51
C ILE A 89 -24.51 -6.08 -22.76
N ASN A 90 -23.72 -5.61 -23.72
CA ASN A 90 -23.47 -6.31 -24.97
C ASN A 90 -22.74 -7.64 -24.72
N GLY A 91 -23.14 -8.71 -25.38
CA GLY A 91 -22.53 -10.04 -25.22
C GLY A 91 -22.89 -10.77 -23.92
N SER A 92 -23.77 -10.21 -23.07
CA SER A 92 -24.26 -10.88 -21.86
C SER A 92 -25.39 -11.88 -22.13
N THR A 93 -25.47 -12.92 -21.29
CA THR A 93 -26.62 -13.84 -21.23
C THR A 93 -27.45 -13.56 -19.98
N LEU A 94 -28.77 -13.85 -20.02
CA LEU A 94 -29.64 -13.65 -18.87
C LEU A 94 -29.15 -14.44 -17.65
N ALA A 95 -28.76 -15.71 -17.86
CA ALA A 95 -28.24 -16.58 -16.80
C ALA A 95 -26.96 -16.02 -16.16
N ALA A 96 -26.05 -15.42 -16.95
CA ALA A 96 -24.85 -14.80 -16.41
C ALA A 96 -25.17 -13.57 -15.55
N VAL A 97 -26.06 -12.69 -16.02
CA VAL A 97 -26.52 -11.51 -15.28
C VAL A 97 -27.21 -11.92 -13.97
N GLU A 98 -28.08 -12.92 -14.00
CA GLU A 98 -28.75 -13.44 -12.81
C GLU A 98 -27.76 -14.04 -11.81
N LYS A 99 -26.76 -14.79 -12.28
CA LYS A 99 -25.70 -15.33 -11.43
C LYS A 99 -24.90 -14.21 -10.74
N MET A 100 -24.48 -13.18 -11.47
CA MET A 100 -23.73 -12.06 -10.87
C MET A 100 -24.59 -11.23 -9.92
N LEU A 101 -25.87 -10.97 -10.25
CA LEU A 101 -26.78 -10.31 -9.32
C LEU A 101 -26.97 -11.12 -8.04
N HIS A 102 -26.99 -12.45 -8.14
CA HIS A 102 -27.02 -13.32 -6.97
C HIS A 102 -25.73 -13.21 -6.14
N SER A 103 -24.55 -13.27 -6.75
CA SER A 103 -23.27 -13.07 -6.04
C SER A 103 -23.16 -11.69 -5.40
N LEU A 104 -23.60 -10.62 -6.09
CA LEU A 104 -23.66 -9.26 -5.52
C LEU A 104 -24.67 -9.17 -4.36
N GLN A 105 -25.76 -9.93 -4.43
CA GLN A 105 -26.69 -10.08 -3.32
C GLN A 105 -26.01 -10.79 -2.16
N GLU A 106 -25.33 -11.92 -2.37
CA GLU A 106 -24.58 -12.66 -1.33
C GLU A 106 -23.55 -11.76 -0.62
N LEU A 107 -22.90 -10.85 -1.34
CA LEU A 107 -21.98 -9.85 -0.78
C LEU A 107 -22.66 -8.68 -0.06
N ALA A 108 -24.00 -8.66 0.02
CA ALA A 108 -24.79 -7.58 0.61
C ALA A 108 -24.54 -6.21 -0.04
N LEU A 109 -24.27 -6.19 -1.36
CA LEU A 109 -24.12 -4.96 -2.17
C LEU A 109 -25.42 -4.59 -2.90
N VAL A 110 -26.31 -5.56 -3.06
CA VAL A 110 -27.59 -5.43 -3.74
C VAL A 110 -28.64 -6.15 -2.90
N HIS A 111 -29.83 -5.59 -2.80
CA HIS A 111 -30.96 -6.23 -2.11
C HIS A 111 -32.18 -6.32 -3.03
N ARG A 112 -33.12 -7.20 -2.68
CA ARG A 112 -34.39 -7.31 -3.43
C ARG A 112 -35.28 -6.10 -3.20
N ALA A 113 -35.99 -5.70 -4.24
CA ALA A 113 -36.88 -4.54 -4.23
C ALA A 113 -38.22 -4.87 -4.91
N GLU A 114 -39.20 -3.99 -4.71
CA GLU A 114 -40.47 -4.02 -5.44
C GLU A 114 -40.29 -3.56 -6.89
N PRO A 115 -41.16 -3.97 -7.82
CA PRO A 115 -41.12 -3.50 -9.20
C PRO A 115 -41.28 -1.97 -9.29
N PRO A 116 -40.67 -1.31 -10.29
CA PRO A 116 -40.84 0.11 -10.47
C PRO A 116 -42.30 0.44 -10.83
N HIS A 117 -42.77 1.60 -10.36
CA HIS A 117 -44.10 2.12 -10.62
C HIS A 117 -44.41 2.14 -12.13
N GLY A 118 -45.50 1.49 -12.54
CA GLY A 118 -45.92 1.39 -13.95
C GLY A 118 -45.45 0.14 -14.71
N ALA A 119 -44.63 -0.72 -14.10
CA ALA A 119 -44.30 -2.02 -14.68
C ALA A 119 -45.48 -3.00 -14.50
N ALA A 120 -46.18 -3.34 -15.58
CA ALA A 120 -47.18 -4.41 -15.55
C ALA A 120 -46.49 -5.75 -15.26
N PRO A 121 -46.95 -6.54 -14.27
CA PRO A 121 -46.42 -7.89 -14.09
C PRO A 121 -46.78 -8.71 -15.33
N ALA A 122 -45.77 -9.11 -16.11
CA ALA A 122 -45.97 -10.07 -17.19
C ALA A 122 -46.56 -11.34 -16.58
N ALA A 123 -47.80 -11.67 -16.97
CA ALA A 123 -48.55 -12.78 -16.41
C ALA A 123 -47.70 -14.08 -16.49
N GLY A 124 -47.41 -14.68 -15.33
CA GLY A 124 -46.78 -16.00 -15.23
C GLY A 124 -45.28 -16.05 -14.92
N THR A 125 -44.54 -14.93 -14.88
CA THR A 125 -43.10 -14.93 -14.50
C THR A 125 -42.85 -14.01 -13.31
N LYS A 126 -42.46 -14.59 -12.15
CA LYS A 126 -42.01 -13.83 -10.97
C LYS A 126 -40.63 -13.21 -11.24
N LEU A 127 -40.60 -12.10 -11.97
CA LEU A 127 -39.39 -11.31 -12.20
C LEU A 127 -38.88 -10.76 -10.86
N ARG A 128 -37.55 -10.88 -10.66
CA ARG A 128 -36.87 -10.33 -9.48
C ARG A 128 -36.35 -8.93 -9.81
N TYR A 129 -36.57 -8.01 -8.88
CA TYR A 129 -36.11 -6.63 -8.98
C TYR A 129 -35.10 -6.33 -7.87
N TYR A 130 -34.15 -5.48 -8.19
CA TYR A 130 -32.96 -5.23 -7.38
C TYR A 130 -32.71 -3.74 -7.22
N LEU A 131 -32.19 -3.36 -6.05
CA LEU A 131 -31.66 -2.04 -5.74
C LEU A 131 -30.25 -2.20 -5.13
N PRO A 132 -29.28 -1.35 -5.52
CA PRO A 132 -27.99 -1.31 -4.86
C PRO A 132 -28.11 -0.68 -3.46
N VAL A 133 -27.13 -0.96 -2.60
CA VAL A 133 -27.00 -0.26 -1.30
C VAL A 133 -26.86 1.25 -1.47
N GLY A 134 -27.44 2.03 -0.55
CA GLY A 134 -27.59 3.48 -0.70
C GLY A 134 -26.28 4.26 -0.85
N SER A 135 -25.19 3.80 -0.23
CA SER A 135 -23.86 4.43 -0.28
C SER A 135 -23.08 4.12 -1.55
N LEU A 136 -23.56 3.22 -2.42
CA LEU A 136 -22.84 2.83 -3.65
C LEU A 136 -22.47 4.04 -4.51
N LYS A 137 -23.38 5.01 -4.64
CA LYS A 137 -23.14 6.24 -5.42
C LYS A 137 -21.95 7.07 -4.93
N ASP A 138 -21.70 7.07 -3.61
CA ASP A 138 -20.61 7.82 -3.00
C ASP A 138 -19.25 7.11 -3.16
N VAL A 139 -19.28 5.82 -3.53
CA VAL A 139 -18.11 4.97 -3.68
C VAL A 139 -17.76 4.75 -5.14
N ILE A 140 -18.73 4.48 -6.01
CA ILE A 140 -18.51 4.11 -7.42
C ILE A 140 -17.77 5.23 -8.17
N GLY A 141 -18.05 6.48 -7.81
CA GLY A 141 -17.44 7.69 -8.37
C GLY A 141 -18.40 8.42 -9.30
N ILE A 142 -17.89 9.48 -9.93
CA ILE A 142 -18.68 10.40 -10.76
C ILE A 142 -19.04 9.79 -12.12
N TYR A 143 -18.26 8.82 -12.60
CA TYR A 143 -18.35 8.26 -13.95
C TYR A 143 -18.51 6.73 -13.91
N PRO A 144 -19.65 6.21 -13.42
CA PRO A 144 -19.91 4.76 -13.44
C PRO A 144 -19.84 4.23 -14.88
N ALA A 145 -19.20 3.07 -15.06
CA ALA A 145 -18.94 2.46 -16.38
C ALA A 145 -18.19 3.38 -17.37
N GLY A 146 -17.47 4.39 -16.87
CA GLY A 146 -16.78 5.40 -17.68
C GLY A 146 -17.72 6.29 -18.49
N LEU A 147 -19.02 6.33 -18.16
CA LEU A 147 -20.01 7.21 -18.80
C LEU A 147 -20.10 8.54 -18.08
N GLY A 148 -20.33 9.62 -18.82
CA GLY A 148 -20.54 10.95 -18.25
C GLY A 148 -21.90 11.09 -17.59
N ARG A 149 -22.15 12.28 -17.06
CA ARG A 149 -23.43 12.65 -16.45
C ARG A 149 -24.51 12.85 -17.50
N SER A 150 -25.76 12.72 -17.07
CA SER A 150 -26.90 13.07 -17.92
C SER A 150 -26.93 14.59 -18.19
N TYR A 151 -27.52 15.02 -19.30
CA TYR A 151 -27.70 16.45 -19.58
C TYR A 151 -28.48 17.17 -18.47
N THR A 152 -29.45 16.49 -17.85
CA THR A 152 -30.27 17.07 -16.77
C THR A 152 -29.44 17.29 -15.51
N GLU A 153 -28.49 16.40 -15.21
CA GLU A 153 -27.54 16.57 -14.12
C GLU A 153 -26.50 17.66 -14.44
N LEU A 154 -25.98 17.70 -15.67
CA LEU A 154 -25.04 18.74 -16.11
C LEU A 154 -25.66 20.14 -16.01
N VAL A 155 -26.93 20.32 -16.38
CA VAL A 155 -27.64 21.61 -16.21
C VAL A 155 -27.78 21.99 -14.73
N ARG A 156 -27.98 21.02 -13.83
CA ARG A 156 -28.08 21.29 -12.39
C ARG A 156 -26.73 21.67 -11.77
N LEU A 157 -25.64 21.05 -12.23
CA LEU A 157 -24.31 21.21 -11.65
C LEU A 157 -23.47 22.30 -12.32
N GLN A 158 -23.74 22.64 -13.58
CA GLN A 158 -22.93 23.58 -14.38
C GLN A 158 -23.74 24.81 -14.79
N PRO A 159 -23.64 25.94 -14.05
CA PRO A 159 -24.38 27.17 -14.36
C PRO A 159 -24.10 27.71 -15.75
N ALA A 160 -22.85 27.64 -16.22
CA ALA A 160 -22.46 28.10 -17.56
C ALA A 160 -23.17 27.30 -18.66
N PHE A 161 -23.32 25.98 -18.47
CA PHE A 161 -24.06 25.13 -19.40
C PHE A 161 -25.57 25.42 -19.34
N ALA A 162 -26.14 25.58 -18.14
CA ALA A 162 -27.55 25.92 -17.96
C ALA A 162 -27.96 27.22 -18.66
N GLN A 163 -27.08 28.23 -18.67
CA GLN A 163 -27.31 29.50 -19.37
C GLN A 163 -27.26 29.36 -20.90
N ARG A 164 -26.48 28.41 -21.42
CA ARG A 164 -26.24 28.24 -22.87
C ARG A 164 -27.18 27.22 -23.53
N VAL A 165 -27.64 26.21 -22.79
CA VAL A 165 -28.32 25.03 -23.37
C VAL A 165 -29.60 25.36 -24.15
N VAL A 166 -30.39 26.34 -23.69
CA VAL A 166 -31.62 26.77 -24.38
C VAL A 166 -31.29 27.41 -25.73
N GLN A 167 -30.27 28.28 -25.76
CA GLN A 167 -29.79 28.88 -26.99
C GLN A 167 -29.22 27.82 -27.94
N LEU A 168 -28.45 26.86 -27.42
CA LEU A 168 -27.87 25.76 -28.19
C LEU A 168 -28.95 24.91 -28.87
N VAL A 169 -29.99 24.50 -28.14
CA VAL A 169 -31.12 23.74 -28.71
C VAL A 169 -31.87 24.57 -29.76
N GLY A 170 -32.07 25.86 -29.53
CA GLY A 170 -32.67 26.77 -30.51
C GLY A 170 -31.83 26.95 -31.78
N GLU A 171 -30.49 27.00 -31.66
CA GLU A 171 -29.56 27.02 -32.79
C GLU A 171 -29.63 25.71 -33.59
N LEU A 172 -29.63 24.56 -32.91
CA LEU A 172 -29.76 23.24 -33.54
C LEU A 172 -31.08 23.09 -34.29
N HIS A 173 -32.20 23.47 -33.66
CA HIS A 173 -33.52 23.41 -34.28
C HIS A 173 -33.58 24.27 -35.56
N ARG A 174 -33.03 25.49 -35.53
CA ARG A 174 -32.94 26.36 -36.72
C ARG A 174 -32.03 25.83 -37.83
N SER A 175 -31.01 25.05 -37.47
CA SER A 175 -30.14 24.40 -38.45
C SER A 175 -30.80 23.19 -39.16
N GLY A 176 -32.04 22.84 -38.78
CA GLY A 176 -32.78 21.71 -39.35
C GLY A 176 -32.56 20.38 -38.62
N ALA A 177 -31.95 20.39 -37.42
CA ALA A 177 -31.81 19.19 -36.62
C ALA A 177 -33.17 18.73 -36.08
N ALA A 178 -33.40 17.41 -36.05
CA ALA A 178 -34.60 16.78 -35.51
C ALA A 178 -34.63 16.81 -33.97
N ILE A 179 -34.60 18.01 -33.40
CA ILE A 179 -34.62 18.27 -31.96
C ILE A 179 -35.83 19.14 -31.59
N SER A 180 -36.49 18.83 -30.49
CA SER A 180 -37.61 19.61 -29.98
C SER A 180 -37.15 20.97 -29.45
N PRO A 181 -37.86 22.07 -29.74
CA PRO A 181 -37.55 23.36 -29.14
C PRO A 181 -37.84 23.33 -27.64
N ALA A 182 -37.10 24.12 -26.87
CA ALA A 182 -37.22 24.19 -25.42
C ALA A 182 -37.16 25.64 -24.94
N THR A 183 -37.86 25.92 -23.85
CA THR A 183 -37.92 27.26 -23.24
C THR A 183 -37.16 27.33 -21.93
N THR A 184 -37.04 26.20 -21.22
CA THR A 184 -36.31 26.10 -19.97
C THR A 184 -35.02 25.28 -20.13
N PRO A 185 -33.98 25.52 -19.30
CA PRO A 185 -32.76 24.70 -19.34
C PRO A 185 -33.00 23.20 -19.16
N MET A 186 -33.99 22.82 -18.34
CA MET A 186 -34.34 21.42 -18.10
C MET A 186 -35.01 20.77 -19.31
N GLU A 187 -35.94 21.46 -19.96
CA GLU A 187 -36.55 21.01 -21.23
C GLU A 187 -35.50 20.87 -22.33
N ALA A 188 -34.54 21.81 -22.40
CA ALA A 188 -33.46 21.78 -23.38
C ALA A 188 -32.51 20.59 -23.15
N ALA A 189 -32.16 20.32 -21.87
CA ALA A 189 -31.40 19.14 -21.50
C ALA A 189 -32.11 17.83 -21.87
N LEU A 190 -33.42 17.72 -21.60
CA LEU A 190 -34.22 16.57 -22.00
C LEU A 190 -34.27 16.44 -23.53
N SER A 191 -34.40 17.55 -24.26
CA SER A 191 -34.43 17.54 -25.73
C SER A 191 -33.11 17.04 -26.32
N LEU A 192 -31.97 17.49 -25.79
CA LEU A 192 -30.64 16.97 -26.16
C LEU A 192 -30.51 15.48 -25.83
N GLN A 193 -30.96 15.08 -24.63
CA GLN A 193 -30.90 13.70 -24.19
C GLN A 193 -31.68 12.78 -25.12
N HIS A 194 -32.90 13.16 -25.52
CA HIS A 194 -33.71 12.38 -26.48
C HIS A 194 -33.07 12.38 -27.88
N TRP A 195 -32.55 13.51 -28.34
CA TRP A 195 -31.91 13.62 -29.65
C TRP A 195 -30.67 12.74 -29.78
N THR A 196 -29.91 12.56 -28.70
CA THR A 196 -28.70 11.72 -28.67
C THR A 196 -28.92 10.33 -28.05
N ALA A 197 -30.15 9.95 -27.72
CA ALA A 197 -30.48 8.71 -27.00
C ALA A 197 -30.26 7.43 -27.84
N THR A 198 -30.38 7.51 -29.16
CA THR A 198 -30.30 6.34 -30.04
C THR A 198 -29.01 6.34 -30.88
N PRO A 199 -28.40 5.15 -31.11
CA PRO A 199 -27.22 5.02 -31.96
C PRO A 199 -27.45 5.49 -33.40
N GLU A 200 -28.66 5.30 -33.93
CA GLU A 200 -29.04 5.74 -35.28
C GLU A 200 -28.99 7.26 -35.40
N SER A 201 -29.60 7.97 -34.44
CA SER A 201 -29.59 9.43 -34.42
C SER A 201 -28.17 9.96 -34.27
N LEU A 202 -27.37 9.39 -33.38
CA LEU A 202 -25.98 9.83 -33.21
C LEU A 202 -25.14 9.60 -34.48
N ARG A 203 -25.32 8.45 -35.15
CA ARG A 203 -24.63 8.18 -36.43
C ARG A 203 -25.01 9.19 -37.51
N GLN A 204 -26.28 9.59 -37.59
CA GLN A 204 -26.72 10.63 -38.52
C GLN A 204 -26.08 11.98 -38.21
N ILE A 205 -25.96 12.35 -36.93
CA ILE A 205 -25.29 13.59 -36.52
C ILE A 205 -23.80 13.54 -36.90
N LEU A 206 -23.12 12.43 -36.62
CA LEU A 206 -21.69 12.25 -36.88
C LEU A 206 -21.34 12.11 -38.37
N ALA A 207 -22.32 11.82 -39.25
CA ALA A 207 -22.10 11.76 -40.69
C ALA A 207 -21.67 13.11 -41.28
N ALA A 208 -22.02 14.22 -40.63
CA ALA A 208 -21.61 15.57 -41.01
C ALA A 208 -20.39 16.09 -40.22
N ALA A 209 -19.68 15.21 -39.51
CA ALA A 209 -18.57 15.60 -38.65
C ALA A 209 -17.26 15.81 -39.44
N PRO A 210 -16.39 16.76 -39.01
CA PRO A 210 -15.06 16.95 -39.57
C PRO A 210 -14.19 15.70 -39.46
N GLU A 211 -13.18 15.60 -40.31
CA GLU A 211 -12.17 14.54 -40.22
C GLU A 211 -11.56 14.48 -38.81
N ARG A 212 -11.20 13.28 -38.36
CA ARG A 212 -10.65 12.99 -37.00
C ARG A 212 -11.62 13.10 -35.84
N THR A 213 -12.87 13.53 -36.02
CA THR A 213 -13.88 13.56 -34.93
C THR A 213 -14.12 12.17 -34.34
N GLY A 214 -14.22 11.13 -35.17
CA GLY A 214 -14.36 9.75 -34.69
C GLY A 214 -13.16 9.27 -33.86
N ALA A 215 -11.93 9.59 -34.29
CA ALA A 215 -10.72 9.25 -33.55
C ALA A 215 -10.65 9.97 -32.19
N LEU A 216 -11.14 11.21 -32.11
CA LEU A 216 -11.25 11.94 -30.86
C LEU A 216 -12.27 11.29 -29.92
N LEU A 217 -13.46 10.96 -30.41
CA LEU A 217 -14.50 10.29 -29.61
C LEU A 217 -14.09 8.89 -29.14
N ALA A 218 -13.28 8.16 -29.92
CA ALA A 218 -12.73 6.88 -29.50
C ALA A 218 -11.86 6.98 -28.22
N ARG A 219 -11.24 8.14 -27.95
CA ARG A 219 -10.48 8.38 -26.71
C ARG A 219 -11.37 8.44 -25.47
N PHE A 220 -12.66 8.76 -25.64
CA PHE A 220 -13.65 8.75 -24.56
C PHE A 220 -14.27 7.37 -24.32
N GLY A 221 -13.82 6.31 -25.03
CA GLY A 221 -14.39 4.97 -24.88
C GLY A 221 -14.37 4.45 -23.43
N ASN A 222 -13.29 4.72 -22.70
CA ASN A 222 -13.07 4.28 -21.32
C ASN A 222 -13.18 5.39 -20.26
N TRP A 223 -13.31 6.66 -20.68
CA TRP A 223 -13.39 7.82 -19.78
C TRP A 223 -14.32 8.89 -20.34
N ALA A 224 -15.17 9.44 -19.48
CA ALA A 224 -16.12 10.48 -19.86
C ALA A 224 -15.52 11.90 -19.93
N MET A 225 -14.34 12.13 -19.36
CA MET A 225 -13.71 13.45 -19.27
C MET A 225 -12.46 13.52 -20.15
N GLY A 226 -12.27 14.66 -20.84
CA GLY A 226 -11.09 14.95 -21.64
C GLY A 226 -10.54 16.35 -21.34
N ALA A 227 -9.22 16.50 -21.38
CA ALA A 227 -8.55 17.79 -21.28
C ALA A 227 -8.47 18.46 -22.65
N VAL A 228 -8.97 19.68 -22.76
CA VAL A 228 -9.00 20.48 -23.99
C VAL A 228 -8.74 21.95 -23.65
N PRO A 229 -7.78 22.62 -24.32
CA PRO A 229 -7.53 24.04 -24.09
C PRO A 229 -8.75 24.89 -24.49
N GLN A 230 -9.06 25.89 -23.67
CA GLN A 230 -10.15 26.87 -23.89
C GLN A 230 -11.54 26.22 -24.08
N ALA A 231 -11.88 25.25 -23.23
CA ALA A 231 -13.14 24.50 -23.34
C ALA A 231 -14.42 25.37 -23.25
N HIS A 232 -14.39 26.53 -22.57
CA HIS A 232 -15.52 27.46 -22.47
C HIS A 232 -15.75 28.38 -23.68
N ARG A 233 -15.05 28.18 -24.79
CA ARG A 233 -15.26 28.96 -26.02
C ARG A 233 -16.71 28.82 -26.53
N ARG A 234 -17.26 29.92 -27.05
CA ARG A 234 -18.63 29.98 -27.57
C ARG A 234 -18.67 29.40 -28.99
N ALA A 235 -18.83 28.09 -29.09
CA ALA A 235 -19.11 27.42 -30.35
C ALA A 235 -20.60 27.57 -30.73
N SER A 236 -20.88 27.77 -32.02
CA SER A 236 -22.23 27.95 -32.56
C SER A 236 -22.35 27.31 -33.94
N VAL A 237 -23.43 26.57 -34.16
CA VAL A 237 -23.73 25.93 -35.47
C VAL A 237 -24.08 26.97 -36.53
N LEU A 238 -24.55 28.16 -36.13
CA LEU A 238 -24.96 29.22 -37.06
C LEU A 238 -23.79 30.07 -37.58
N HIS A 239 -22.65 30.05 -36.90
CA HIS A 239 -21.45 30.85 -37.22
C HIS A 239 -20.24 29.95 -37.46
N GLU A 240 -20.47 28.72 -37.91
CA GLU A 240 -19.44 27.71 -38.14
C GLU A 240 -18.63 28.07 -39.40
N ALA A 241 -17.30 28.16 -39.27
CA ALA A 241 -16.41 28.35 -40.41
C ALA A 241 -16.35 27.08 -41.28
N ALA A 242 -15.87 27.18 -42.52
CA ALA A 242 -15.76 26.00 -43.40
C ALA A 242 -14.76 24.93 -42.88
N ASP A 243 -13.80 25.31 -42.02
CA ASP A 243 -12.76 24.45 -41.44
C ASP A 243 -12.83 24.47 -39.91
N VAL A 244 -13.94 23.99 -39.33
CA VAL A 244 -14.11 23.91 -37.87
C VAL A 244 -13.45 22.66 -37.31
N GLY A 245 -12.62 22.87 -36.28
CA GLY A 245 -11.94 21.78 -35.58
C GLY A 245 -12.92 20.82 -34.87
N PRO A 246 -12.57 19.53 -34.72
CA PRO A 246 -13.47 18.51 -34.17
C PRO A 246 -14.10 18.85 -32.81
N VAL A 247 -13.34 19.47 -31.90
CA VAL A 247 -13.87 19.84 -30.57
C VAL A 247 -14.90 20.96 -30.67
N ASP A 248 -14.64 22.00 -31.48
CA ASP A 248 -15.57 23.12 -31.65
C ASP A 248 -16.89 22.65 -32.27
N TRP A 249 -16.80 21.75 -33.24
CA TRP A 249 -17.97 21.12 -33.87
C TRP A 249 -18.81 20.33 -32.86
N LEU A 250 -18.16 19.57 -31.96
CA LEU A 250 -18.82 18.80 -30.90
C LEU A 250 -19.46 19.69 -29.82
N LEU A 251 -18.78 20.77 -29.42
CA LEU A 251 -19.29 21.74 -28.45
C LEU A 251 -20.50 22.51 -29.01
N ALA A 252 -20.47 22.91 -30.28
CA ALA A 252 -21.56 23.62 -30.95
C ALA A 252 -22.86 22.80 -30.95
N ARG A 253 -22.73 21.46 -31.02
CA ARG A 253 -23.85 20.51 -31.07
C ARG A 253 -24.20 19.91 -29.71
N GLY A 254 -23.55 20.35 -28.64
CA GLY A 254 -23.78 19.85 -27.28
C GLY A 254 -23.38 18.38 -27.09
N LEU A 255 -22.60 17.81 -28.00
CA LEU A 255 -22.08 16.44 -27.89
C LEU A 255 -20.90 16.34 -26.92
N LEU A 256 -20.23 17.46 -26.66
CA LEU A 256 -19.34 17.67 -25.52
C LEU A 256 -19.85 18.85 -24.70
N VAL A 257 -19.71 18.77 -23.38
CA VAL A 257 -20.11 19.84 -22.45
C VAL A 257 -18.88 20.31 -21.68
N PRO A 258 -18.55 21.61 -21.69
CA PRO A 258 -17.42 22.14 -20.95
C PRO A 258 -17.73 22.17 -19.45
N LEU A 259 -16.82 21.62 -18.64
CA LEU A 259 -16.91 21.65 -17.18
C LEU A 259 -16.18 22.86 -16.60
N ASP A 260 -15.02 23.18 -17.16
CA ASP A 260 -14.21 24.34 -16.79
C ASP A 260 -13.44 24.86 -18.03
N ALA A 261 -12.45 25.73 -17.84
CA ALA A 261 -11.66 26.31 -18.93
C ALA A 261 -10.77 25.30 -19.69
N ALA A 262 -10.48 24.13 -19.10
CA ALA A 262 -9.54 23.13 -19.59
C ALA A 262 -10.13 21.71 -19.73
N HIS A 263 -11.37 21.46 -19.29
CA HIS A 263 -11.98 20.13 -19.30
C HIS A 263 -13.36 20.12 -19.95
N VAL A 264 -13.60 19.06 -20.71
CA VAL A 264 -14.89 18.73 -21.32
C VAL A 264 -15.35 17.36 -20.87
N GLU A 265 -16.66 17.17 -20.82
CA GLU A 265 -17.32 15.91 -20.50
C GLU A 265 -18.18 15.44 -21.68
N LEU A 266 -18.15 14.13 -21.93
CA LEU A 266 -19.01 13.44 -22.87
C LEU A 266 -20.31 13.02 -22.15
N PRO A 267 -21.47 13.62 -22.48
CA PRO A 267 -22.72 13.32 -21.78
C PRO A 267 -23.16 11.85 -21.92
N HIS A 268 -23.88 11.34 -20.91
CA HIS A 268 -24.27 9.93 -20.78
C HIS A 268 -24.90 9.35 -22.05
N SER A 269 -25.93 10.02 -22.62
CA SER A 269 -26.65 9.51 -23.78
C SER A 269 -25.77 9.42 -25.03
N VAL A 270 -24.84 10.37 -25.19
CA VAL A 270 -23.85 10.32 -26.27
C VAL A 270 -22.90 9.13 -26.08
N GLY A 271 -22.38 8.93 -24.85
CA GLY A 271 -21.51 7.81 -24.53
C GLY A 271 -22.15 6.43 -24.77
N VAL A 272 -23.41 6.26 -24.35
CA VAL A 272 -24.17 5.02 -24.59
C VAL A 272 -24.43 4.80 -26.08
N SER A 273 -24.82 5.84 -26.82
CA SER A 273 -25.07 5.75 -28.27
C SER A 273 -23.79 5.46 -29.06
N LEU A 274 -22.64 5.99 -28.65
CA LEU A 274 -21.33 5.64 -29.25
C LEU A 274 -20.98 4.17 -29.06
N ARG A 275 -21.41 3.57 -27.94
CA ARG A 275 -21.26 2.14 -27.63
C ARG A 275 -22.36 1.28 -28.28
N GLY A 276 -23.13 1.81 -29.23
CA GLY A 276 -24.19 1.08 -29.91
C GLY A 276 -25.46 0.87 -29.08
N GLY A 277 -25.69 1.71 -28.07
CA GLY A 277 -26.87 1.63 -27.18
C GLY A 277 -26.62 0.81 -25.91
N PHE A 278 -25.39 0.35 -25.71
CA PHE A 278 -24.99 -0.42 -24.55
C PHE A 278 -24.28 0.45 -23.51
N VAL A 279 -24.57 0.20 -22.24
CA VAL A 279 -23.77 0.74 -21.12
C VAL A 279 -22.40 0.07 -21.13
N ILE A 280 -22.36 -1.24 -21.33
CA ILE A 280 -21.13 -2.03 -21.39
C ILE A 280 -20.95 -2.57 -22.81
N GLU A 281 -19.96 -2.06 -23.53
CA GLU A 281 -19.68 -2.43 -24.92
C GLU A 281 -19.05 -3.83 -25.04
N ARG A 282 -18.12 -4.15 -24.12
CA ARG A 282 -17.39 -5.42 -24.09
C ARG A 282 -17.55 -6.09 -22.73
N PHE A 283 -18.18 -7.25 -22.75
CA PHE A 283 -18.47 -8.05 -21.56
C PHE A 283 -17.80 -9.42 -21.70
N ALA A 284 -16.81 -9.71 -20.84
CA ALA A 284 -16.00 -10.92 -20.91
C ALA A 284 -16.11 -11.72 -19.59
N LEU A 285 -16.83 -12.84 -19.63
CA LEU A 285 -17.06 -13.71 -18.47
C LEU A 285 -15.86 -14.57 -18.10
N THR A 286 -14.97 -14.83 -19.05
CA THR A 286 -13.74 -15.55 -18.83
C THR A 286 -12.59 -14.55 -18.73
N PRO A 287 -11.65 -14.76 -17.80
CA PRO A 287 -10.48 -13.92 -17.75
C PRO A 287 -9.66 -14.06 -19.04
N PRO A 288 -8.94 -13.00 -19.44
CA PRO A 288 -8.05 -13.07 -20.58
C PRO A 288 -6.90 -14.05 -20.32
N VAL A 289 -6.54 -14.81 -21.34
CA VAL A 289 -5.35 -15.66 -21.35
C VAL A 289 -4.24 -14.90 -22.08
N PRO A 290 -3.24 -14.37 -21.37
CA PRO A 290 -2.14 -13.66 -21.99
C PRO A 290 -1.33 -14.59 -22.90
N ARG A 291 -0.64 -14.03 -23.90
CA ARG A 291 0.32 -14.80 -24.71
C ARG A 291 1.63 -14.90 -23.94
N LEU A 292 2.02 -16.12 -23.59
CA LEU A 292 3.13 -16.37 -22.67
C LEU A 292 4.28 -17.09 -23.39
N GLY A 293 5.51 -16.73 -23.03
CA GLY A 293 6.67 -17.60 -23.28
C GLY A 293 6.68 -18.76 -22.27
N SER A 294 7.58 -19.72 -22.42
CA SER A 294 7.76 -20.79 -21.44
C SER A 294 9.22 -20.94 -21.01
N THR A 295 9.43 -21.47 -19.81
CA THR A 295 10.75 -21.83 -19.27
C THR A 295 10.73 -23.24 -18.68
N SER A 296 11.90 -23.89 -18.70
CA SER A 296 12.07 -25.24 -18.15
C SER A 296 12.17 -25.22 -16.63
N ALA A 297 11.75 -26.32 -15.99
CA ALA A 297 11.84 -26.49 -14.53
C ALA A 297 13.27 -26.35 -14.01
N ALA A 298 14.26 -26.86 -14.76
CA ALA A 298 15.67 -26.76 -14.38
C ALA A 298 16.17 -25.30 -14.41
N LEU A 299 15.90 -24.56 -15.49
CA LEU A 299 16.30 -23.15 -15.61
C LEU A 299 15.63 -22.28 -14.55
N ARG A 300 14.32 -22.46 -14.36
CA ARG A 300 13.54 -21.78 -13.32
C ARG A 300 14.09 -22.06 -11.91
N ARG A 301 14.34 -23.33 -11.58
CA ARG A 301 14.87 -23.73 -10.28
C ARG A 301 16.27 -23.14 -10.05
N ASN A 302 17.17 -23.26 -11.02
CA ASN A 302 18.53 -22.74 -10.90
C ASN A 302 18.55 -21.21 -10.75
N ALA A 303 17.70 -20.49 -11.50
CA ALA A 303 17.56 -19.05 -11.37
C ALA A 303 17.07 -18.64 -9.97
N ALA A 304 16.01 -19.31 -9.47
CA ALA A 304 15.46 -19.04 -8.14
C ALA A 304 16.48 -19.33 -7.02
N LEU A 305 17.15 -20.48 -7.07
CA LEU A 305 18.16 -20.86 -6.08
C LEU A 305 19.38 -19.94 -6.13
N GLY A 306 19.82 -19.52 -7.33
CA GLY A 306 20.89 -18.55 -7.51
C GLY A 306 20.56 -17.20 -6.88
N ALA A 307 19.34 -16.69 -7.11
CA ALA A 307 18.88 -15.44 -6.50
C ALA A 307 18.83 -15.53 -4.97
N ILE A 308 18.30 -16.62 -4.41
CA ILE A 308 18.27 -16.84 -2.95
C ILE A 308 19.70 -16.92 -2.39
N ALA A 309 20.57 -17.66 -3.07
CA ALA A 309 21.95 -17.85 -2.65
C ALA A 309 22.69 -16.51 -2.55
N GLU A 310 22.51 -15.67 -3.57
CA GLU A 310 23.13 -14.35 -3.69
C GLU A 310 22.55 -13.33 -2.71
N THR A 311 21.21 -13.24 -2.60
CA THR A 311 20.53 -12.31 -1.69
C THR A 311 20.99 -12.53 -0.24
N LEU A 312 21.02 -13.78 0.23
CA LEU A 312 21.46 -14.10 1.59
C LEU A 312 22.96 -13.81 1.80
N ARG A 313 23.81 -14.04 0.80
CA ARG A 313 25.24 -13.67 0.86
C ARG A 313 25.39 -12.16 1.03
N LEU A 314 24.69 -11.38 0.20
CA LEU A 314 24.71 -9.92 0.24
C LEU A 314 24.13 -9.36 1.55
N VAL A 315 23.08 -9.98 2.11
CA VAL A 315 22.56 -9.61 3.45
C VAL A 315 23.64 -9.81 4.52
N GLY A 316 24.37 -10.93 4.49
CA GLY A 316 25.49 -11.17 5.41
C GLY A 316 26.59 -10.11 5.30
N GLU A 317 27.02 -9.78 4.08
CA GLU A 317 28.03 -8.74 3.83
C GLU A 317 27.52 -7.33 4.24
N LEU A 318 26.25 -7.01 3.98
CA LEU A 318 25.64 -5.74 4.37
C LEU A 318 25.62 -5.62 5.88
N LEU A 319 25.21 -6.67 6.58
CA LEU A 319 25.20 -6.69 8.04
C LEU A 319 26.60 -6.42 8.58
N TYR A 320 27.63 -7.13 8.09
CA TYR A 320 29.01 -6.85 8.48
C TYR A 320 29.40 -5.38 8.23
N ALA A 321 29.12 -4.84 7.04
CA ALA A 321 29.44 -3.46 6.69
C ALA A 321 28.75 -2.41 7.59
N VAL A 322 27.48 -2.63 7.95
CA VAL A 322 26.72 -1.75 8.85
C VAL A 322 27.22 -1.83 10.28
N ARG A 323 27.72 -2.99 10.72
CA ARG A 323 28.32 -3.15 12.04
C ARG A 323 29.61 -2.35 12.18
N GLU A 324 30.48 -2.43 11.18
CA GLU A 324 31.75 -1.68 11.15
C GLU A 324 31.50 -0.17 11.03
N GLN A 325 30.54 0.23 10.19
CA GLN A 325 30.24 1.63 9.96
C GLN A 325 28.73 1.86 9.69
N PRO A 326 27.98 2.26 10.73
CA PRO A 326 26.55 2.56 10.64
C PRO A 326 26.16 3.50 9.50
N LEU A 327 24.96 3.33 8.94
CA LEU A 327 24.47 4.18 7.86
C LEU A 327 23.83 5.44 8.45
N VAL A 328 24.53 6.57 8.34
CA VAL A 328 24.04 7.86 8.89
C VAL A 328 22.84 8.37 8.10
N THR A 329 21.80 8.83 8.81
CA THR A 329 20.61 9.40 8.19
C THR A 329 20.77 10.87 7.83
N LEU A 330 20.08 11.29 6.77
CA LEU A 330 19.96 12.70 6.41
C LEU A 330 18.97 13.41 7.34
N ARG A 331 19.13 14.73 7.49
CA ARG A 331 18.14 15.58 8.19
C ARG A 331 16.74 15.48 7.58
N SER A 332 16.65 15.27 6.27
CA SER A 332 15.40 15.07 5.53
C SER A 332 14.81 13.67 5.69
N GLY A 333 15.49 12.75 6.40
CA GLY A 333 15.15 11.34 6.47
C GLY A 333 15.80 10.49 5.39
N GLY A 334 15.91 9.19 5.66
CA GLY A 334 16.59 8.22 4.79
C GLY A 334 18.11 8.33 4.79
N VAL A 335 18.76 7.54 3.93
CA VAL A 335 20.21 7.48 3.75
C VAL A 335 20.59 8.22 2.47
N GLY A 336 21.62 9.06 2.57
CA GLY A 336 22.09 9.88 1.44
C GLY A 336 22.92 9.11 0.42
N VAL A 337 23.02 9.67 -0.78
CA VAL A 337 23.75 9.08 -1.94
C VAL A 337 25.17 8.67 -1.60
N ARG A 338 25.89 9.44 -0.78
CA ARG A 338 27.28 9.13 -0.40
C ARG A 338 27.39 7.83 0.41
N GLU A 339 26.50 7.65 1.38
CA GLU A 339 26.48 6.44 2.22
C GLU A 339 26.00 5.23 1.41
N LEU A 340 25.02 5.41 0.52
CA LEU A 340 24.58 4.34 -0.38
C LEU A 340 25.67 3.95 -1.38
N LYS A 341 26.41 4.91 -1.93
CA LYS A 341 27.54 4.62 -2.81
C LYS A 341 28.63 3.85 -2.07
N ARG A 342 28.97 4.24 -0.84
CA ARG A 342 29.90 3.50 0.02
C ARG A 342 29.42 2.06 0.22
N LEU A 343 28.14 1.87 0.56
CA LEU A 343 27.58 0.53 0.75
C LEU A 343 27.63 -0.29 -0.54
N ALA A 344 27.27 0.31 -1.67
CA ALA A 344 27.32 -0.32 -2.99
C ALA A 344 28.75 -0.74 -3.38
N ASP A 345 29.74 0.13 -3.14
CA ASP A 345 31.16 -0.16 -3.40
C ASP A 345 31.65 -1.34 -2.54
N VAL A 346 31.26 -1.41 -1.25
CA VAL A 346 31.60 -2.53 -0.35
C VAL A 346 30.94 -3.85 -0.79
N LEU A 347 29.66 -3.79 -1.13
CA LEU A 347 28.90 -4.96 -1.60
C LEU A 347 29.21 -5.35 -3.05
N ARG A 348 29.91 -4.47 -3.78
CA ARG A 348 30.27 -4.59 -5.21
C ARG A 348 29.06 -4.65 -6.16
N ILE A 349 27.92 -4.08 -5.77
CA ILE A 349 26.68 -4.07 -6.55
C ILE A 349 26.31 -2.66 -7.01
N GLU A 350 25.31 -2.53 -7.87
CA GLU A 350 24.79 -1.23 -8.28
C GLU A 350 24.16 -0.48 -7.10
N MET A 351 24.23 0.86 -7.16
CA MET A 351 23.74 1.71 -6.07
C MET A 351 22.24 1.53 -5.79
N HIS A 352 21.44 1.27 -6.83
CA HIS A 352 20.01 0.96 -6.68
C HIS A 352 19.80 -0.33 -5.89
N ASP A 353 20.53 -1.39 -6.24
CA ASP A 353 20.42 -2.71 -5.60
C ASP A 353 20.87 -2.66 -4.13
N ALA A 354 21.92 -1.88 -3.82
CA ALA A 354 22.32 -1.62 -2.43
C ALA A 354 21.22 -0.93 -1.62
N GLY A 355 20.48 -0.01 -2.25
CA GLY A 355 19.32 0.64 -1.65
C GLY A 355 18.16 -0.33 -1.41
N VAL A 356 17.83 -1.16 -2.40
CA VAL A 356 16.79 -2.21 -2.29
C VAL A 356 17.14 -3.22 -1.21
N LEU A 357 18.40 -3.64 -1.12
CA LEU A 357 18.88 -4.58 -0.11
C LEU A 357 18.85 -3.96 1.30
N ALA A 358 19.24 -2.70 1.44
CA ALA A 358 19.14 -1.98 2.72
C ALA A 358 17.67 -1.89 3.18
N GLU A 359 16.76 -1.59 2.27
CA GLU A 359 15.31 -1.61 2.54
C GLU A 359 14.81 -2.99 2.98
N LEU A 360 15.28 -4.06 2.34
CA LEU A 360 14.96 -5.44 2.70
C LEU A 360 15.47 -5.79 4.12
N CYS A 361 16.70 -5.40 4.46
CA CYS A 361 17.24 -5.58 5.81
C CYS A 361 16.47 -4.78 6.86
N ALA A 362 16.07 -3.55 6.54
CA ALA A 362 15.30 -2.69 7.44
C ALA A 362 13.89 -3.23 7.67
N LEU A 363 13.18 -3.66 6.63
CA LEU A 363 11.85 -4.26 6.77
C LEU A 363 11.89 -5.62 7.51
N ALA A 364 12.99 -6.35 7.40
CA ALA A 364 13.24 -7.57 8.16
C ALA A 364 13.75 -7.30 9.59
N GLY A 365 13.93 -6.05 10.00
CA GLY A 365 14.44 -5.69 11.32
C GLY A 365 15.89 -6.09 11.57
N LEU A 366 16.64 -6.48 10.54
CA LEU A 366 18.06 -6.83 10.63
C LEU A 366 18.93 -5.60 10.82
N ILE A 367 18.45 -4.44 10.36
CA ILE A 367 18.95 -3.11 10.72
C ILE A 367 17.81 -2.24 11.23
N ARG A 368 18.10 -1.36 12.18
CA ARG A 368 17.12 -0.45 12.77
C ARG A 368 17.71 0.95 12.92
N LEU A 369 16.85 1.96 12.83
CA LEU A 369 17.23 3.33 13.13
C LEU A 369 17.45 3.48 14.63
N ASP A 370 18.69 3.76 15.04
CA ASP A 370 18.99 4.22 16.37
C ASP A 370 18.72 5.73 16.46
N VAL A 371 17.80 6.10 17.35
CA VAL A 371 17.33 7.48 17.50
C VAL A 371 18.44 8.37 18.07
N ASP A 372 19.30 7.81 18.92
CA ASP A 372 20.35 8.57 19.61
C ASP A 372 21.50 8.93 18.66
N SER A 373 21.97 7.98 17.86
CA SER A 373 23.02 8.22 16.86
C SER A 373 22.50 8.73 15.52
N SER A 374 21.18 8.72 15.29
CA SER A 374 20.57 9.03 13.98
C SER A 374 21.18 8.20 12.84
N ALA A 375 21.51 6.94 13.11
CA ALA A 375 22.11 6.03 12.17
C ALA A 375 21.41 4.67 12.19
N TRP A 376 21.43 3.98 11.05
CA TRP A 376 20.97 2.60 10.97
C TRP A 376 22.07 1.66 11.46
N VAL A 377 21.74 0.87 12.47
CA VAL A 377 22.64 -0.04 13.18
C VAL A 377 22.05 -1.44 13.24
N GLN A 378 22.89 -2.44 13.52
CA GLN A 378 22.42 -3.77 13.86
C GLN A 378 21.76 -3.79 15.25
N PRO A 379 20.70 -4.59 15.45
CA PRO A 379 20.21 -4.92 16.79
C PRO A 379 21.27 -5.67 17.61
N ALA A 380 21.35 -5.40 18.91
CA ALA A 380 22.38 -5.98 19.80
C ALA A 380 22.28 -7.50 20.00
N GLN A 381 21.09 -8.10 19.78
CA GLN A 381 20.82 -9.53 19.95
C GLN A 381 20.25 -10.11 18.63
N LEU A 382 21.00 -9.96 17.54
CA LEU A 382 20.59 -10.44 16.22
C LEU A 382 20.93 -11.93 16.05
N GLU A 383 19.92 -12.80 16.08
CA GLU A 383 20.06 -14.25 15.90
C GLU A 383 20.28 -14.68 14.43
N TRP A 384 20.26 -13.74 13.48
CA TRP A 384 20.34 -14.03 12.04
C TRP A 384 21.47 -15.00 11.67
N LEU A 385 22.67 -14.78 12.24
CA LEU A 385 23.87 -15.55 11.91
C LEU A 385 23.84 -16.98 12.46
N THR A 386 22.98 -17.30 13.43
CA THR A 386 22.87 -18.65 14.02
C THR A 386 21.82 -19.51 13.33
N LEU A 387 20.99 -18.92 12.46
CA LEU A 387 19.93 -19.62 11.74
C LEU A 387 20.45 -20.39 10.53
N SER A 388 19.74 -21.46 10.17
CA SER A 388 19.96 -22.12 8.89
C SER A 388 19.59 -21.20 7.72
N ARG A 389 20.12 -21.47 6.52
CA ARG A 389 19.83 -20.64 5.33
C ARG A 389 18.34 -20.63 4.96
N GLN A 390 17.65 -21.75 5.16
CA GLN A 390 16.22 -21.85 4.86
C GLN A 390 15.42 -20.97 5.83
N GLU A 391 15.79 -20.92 7.11
CA GLU A 391 15.17 -20.05 8.11
C GLU A 391 15.48 -18.56 7.88
N GLN A 392 16.73 -18.23 7.52
CA GLN A 392 17.13 -16.89 7.10
C GLN A 392 16.27 -16.41 5.92
N TRP A 393 16.15 -17.24 4.88
CA TRP A 393 15.32 -16.93 3.72
C TRP A 393 13.85 -16.74 4.10
N LEU A 394 13.28 -17.65 4.89
CA LEU A 394 11.88 -17.56 5.30
C LEU A 394 11.61 -16.30 6.14
N TRP A 395 12.57 -15.85 6.96
CA TRP A 395 12.48 -14.57 7.65
C TRP A 395 12.35 -13.42 6.65
N LEU A 396 13.22 -13.32 5.64
CA LEU A 396 13.13 -12.25 4.64
C LEU A 396 11.80 -12.27 3.88
N VAL A 397 11.33 -13.44 3.46
CA VAL A 397 10.06 -13.58 2.72
C VAL A 397 8.87 -13.16 3.59
N ASN A 398 8.81 -13.60 4.85
CA ASN A 398 7.73 -13.22 5.76
C ASN A 398 7.74 -11.72 6.04
N ALA A 399 8.92 -11.13 6.22
CA ALA A 399 9.06 -9.70 6.39
C ALA A 399 8.58 -8.93 5.16
N TRP A 400 8.98 -9.37 3.97
CA TRP A 400 8.58 -8.76 2.71
C TRP A 400 7.08 -8.84 2.45
N LEU A 401 6.45 -9.99 2.72
CA LEU A 401 5.00 -10.18 2.57
C LEU A 401 4.20 -9.29 3.54
N ALA A 402 4.70 -9.06 4.76
CA ALA A 402 3.98 -8.29 5.78
C ALA A 402 4.27 -6.78 5.75
N SER A 403 5.38 -6.35 5.14
CA SER A 403 5.83 -4.96 5.23
C SER A 403 5.07 -4.00 4.31
N GLU A 404 4.76 -2.81 4.81
CA GLU A 404 4.27 -1.69 4.00
C GLU A 404 5.39 -1.00 3.21
N ARG A 405 6.67 -1.32 3.45
CA ARG A 405 7.77 -0.73 2.66
C ARG A 405 7.85 -1.39 1.28
N ALA A 406 8.11 -0.61 0.24
CA ALA A 406 8.33 -1.07 -1.14
C ALA A 406 9.78 -0.76 -1.57
N PRO A 407 10.74 -1.69 -1.36
CA PRO A 407 12.16 -1.52 -1.68
C PRO A 407 12.46 -0.99 -3.09
N SER A 408 11.77 -1.51 -4.10
CA SER A 408 11.91 -1.15 -5.51
C SER A 408 11.60 0.32 -5.85
N LEU A 409 10.97 1.07 -4.93
CA LEU A 409 10.74 2.50 -5.11
C LEU A 409 11.98 3.36 -4.91
N VAL A 410 13.05 2.81 -4.31
CA VAL A 410 14.29 3.57 -4.09
C VAL A 410 14.85 4.05 -5.44
N GLY A 411 15.15 5.35 -5.52
CA GLY A 411 15.64 5.99 -6.74
C GLY A 411 14.54 6.36 -7.75
N GLN A 412 13.27 6.00 -7.53
CA GLN A 412 12.15 6.45 -8.35
C GLN A 412 11.81 7.92 -8.05
N PRO A 413 11.23 8.67 -9.01
CA PRO A 413 10.78 10.04 -8.76
C PRO A 413 9.63 10.05 -7.76
N VAL A 414 9.64 11.03 -6.85
CA VAL A 414 8.58 11.21 -5.85
C VAL A 414 7.25 11.56 -6.55
N SER A 415 6.27 10.66 -6.45
CA SER A 415 4.94 10.87 -7.02
C SER A 415 4.16 11.91 -6.22
N GLY A 416 3.75 13.01 -6.86
CA GLY A 416 3.00 14.10 -6.22
C GLY A 416 3.48 15.50 -6.60
N GLN A 417 4.72 15.62 -7.10
CA GLN A 417 5.12 16.77 -7.89
C GLN A 417 4.66 16.51 -9.32
N ALA A 418 3.52 17.08 -9.71
CA ALA A 418 3.27 17.29 -11.12
C ALA A 418 4.55 17.90 -11.71
N ALA A 419 5.02 17.35 -12.84
CA ALA A 419 6.02 18.03 -13.64
C ALA A 419 5.41 19.35 -14.10
N VAL A 420 5.44 20.37 -13.24
CA VAL A 420 5.25 21.75 -13.63
C VAL A 420 6.36 21.96 -14.67
N PRO A 421 6.03 22.35 -15.91
CA PRO A 421 7.05 22.64 -16.90
C PRO A 421 7.94 23.73 -16.31
N ALA A 422 9.13 23.34 -15.86
CA ALA A 422 10.08 24.24 -15.24
C ALA A 422 10.60 25.16 -16.34
N LEU A 423 9.94 26.30 -16.53
CA LEU A 423 10.38 27.34 -17.45
C LEU A 423 11.66 28.04 -16.95
N HIS A 424 12.15 27.71 -15.75
CA HIS A 424 13.39 28.23 -15.18
C HIS A 424 14.31 27.10 -14.66
N ARG A 425 15.57 27.16 -15.11
CA ARG A 425 16.71 26.25 -14.89
C ARG A 425 16.76 25.56 -13.51
N GLY A 426 16.98 24.23 -13.53
CA GLY A 426 17.86 23.55 -12.56
C GLY A 426 17.25 22.82 -11.36
N ALA A 427 15.93 22.59 -11.29
CA ALA A 427 15.37 21.78 -10.21
C ALA A 427 15.57 20.29 -10.50
N ALA A 428 16.46 19.64 -9.75
CA ALA A 428 16.63 18.19 -9.78
C ALA A 428 15.30 17.51 -9.41
N VAL A 429 14.87 16.52 -10.20
CA VAL A 429 13.73 15.66 -9.85
C VAL A 429 14.08 14.98 -8.53
N SER A 430 13.30 15.23 -7.48
CA SER A 430 13.52 14.57 -6.19
C SER A 430 13.20 13.09 -6.33
N THR A 431 14.19 12.24 -6.06
CA THR A 431 14.05 10.78 -6.03
C THR A 431 13.84 10.29 -4.61
N ILE A 432 13.14 9.16 -4.46
CA ILE A 432 12.92 8.50 -3.17
C ILE A 432 14.27 7.96 -2.66
N ASN A 433 14.71 8.43 -1.50
CA ASN A 433 15.93 7.94 -0.84
C ASN A 433 15.66 6.58 -0.15
N ALA A 434 16.68 5.72 -0.09
CA ALA A 434 16.62 4.50 0.70
C ALA A 434 16.40 4.81 2.20
N LEU A 435 15.65 3.94 2.86
CA LEU A 435 15.30 4.00 4.28
C LEU A 435 14.52 5.28 4.66
N SER A 436 13.92 5.95 3.68
CA SER A 436 13.05 7.12 3.90
C SER A 436 11.59 6.69 4.13
N ALA A 437 10.75 7.60 4.63
CA ALA A 437 9.31 7.35 4.76
C ALA A 437 8.60 7.26 3.39
N GLU A 438 9.16 7.87 2.35
CA GLU A 438 8.55 7.95 1.00
C GLU A 438 8.46 6.60 0.28
N ALA A 439 9.24 5.60 0.72
CA ALA A 439 9.18 4.22 0.23
C ALA A 439 8.01 3.41 0.82
N GLN A 440 7.23 3.96 1.77
CA GLN A 440 6.08 3.27 2.36
C GLN A 440 4.85 3.31 1.45
N ARG A 441 4.19 2.17 1.31
CA ARG A 441 2.96 1.95 0.57
C ARG A 441 2.06 1.04 1.43
N PRO A 442 1.03 1.59 2.08
CA PRO A 442 0.13 0.81 2.95
C PRO A 442 -0.48 -0.42 2.25
N ASP A 443 -0.67 -0.32 0.93
CA ASP A 443 -1.29 -1.37 0.12
C ASP A 443 -0.30 -2.47 -0.30
N ALA A 444 1.01 -2.31 -0.06
CA ALA A 444 2.05 -3.22 -0.55
C ALA A 444 1.86 -4.69 -0.12
N PRO A 445 1.53 -5.02 1.15
CA PRO A 445 1.29 -6.40 1.57
C PRO A 445 0.18 -7.08 0.76
N VAL A 446 -0.95 -6.39 0.55
CA VAL A 446 -2.10 -6.90 -0.20
C VAL A 446 -1.75 -7.07 -1.67
N VAL A 447 -1.04 -6.09 -2.24
CA VAL A 447 -0.62 -6.13 -3.65
C VAL A 447 0.37 -7.26 -3.92
N ARG A 448 1.36 -7.49 -3.03
CA ARG A 448 2.34 -8.58 -3.15
C ARG A 448 1.66 -9.94 -3.17
N ARG A 449 0.81 -10.20 -2.18
CA ARG A 449 0.06 -11.46 -2.10
C ARG A 449 -0.80 -11.66 -3.34
N ARG A 450 -1.55 -10.64 -3.76
CA ARG A 450 -2.41 -10.79 -4.94
C ARG A 450 -1.62 -11.01 -6.23
N ILE A 451 -0.44 -10.40 -6.38
CA ILE A 451 0.44 -10.67 -7.52
C ILE A 451 0.91 -12.13 -7.50
N LEU A 452 1.34 -12.67 -6.35
CA LEU A 452 1.72 -14.07 -6.22
C LEU A 452 0.56 -15.03 -6.53
N GLU A 453 -0.65 -14.75 -6.03
CA GLU A 453 -1.86 -15.50 -6.36
C GLU A 453 -2.14 -15.49 -7.87
N ILE A 454 -2.07 -14.33 -8.52
CA ILE A 454 -2.26 -14.23 -9.98
C ILE A 454 -1.19 -15.02 -10.73
N LEU A 455 0.08 -15.00 -10.27
CA LEU A 455 1.14 -15.79 -10.87
C LEU A 455 0.86 -17.29 -10.75
N ALA A 456 0.32 -17.74 -9.61
CA ALA A 456 -0.07 -19.13 -9.38
C ALA A 456 -1.26 -19.53 -10.28
N GLU A 457 -2.33 -18.74 -10.29
CA GLU A 457 -3.52 -18.93 -11.14
C GLU A 457 -3.10 -19.06 -12.62
N LEU A 458 -2.28 -18.15 -13.14
CA LEU A 458 -1.81 -18.18 -14.52
C LEU A 458 -0.87 -19.36 -14.80
N THR A 459 -0.10 -19.80 -13.81
CA THR A 459 0.78 -20.97 -13.94
C THR A 459 -0.02 -22.26 -14.04
N GLU A 460 -1.07 -22.42 -13.24
CA GLU A 460 -1.97 -23.58 -13.28
C GLU A 460 -2.78 -23.62 -14.58
N GLU A 461 -3.32 -22.49 -15.02
CA GLU A 461 -4.14 -22.39 -16.24
C GLU A 461 -3.35 -22.68 -17.51
N ALA A 462 -2.06 -22.35 -17.56
CA ALA A 462 -1.24 -22.51 -18.76
C ALA A 462 -1.08 -23.98 -19.21
N ALA A 463 -1.37 -24.97 -18.34
CA ALA A 463 -1.38 -26.41 -18.63
C ALA A 463 -0.17 -26.85 -19.49
N ALA A 464 1.03 -26.38 -19.13
CA ALA A 464 2.24 -26.64 -19.89
C ALA A 464 2.67 -28.11 -19.77
N ALA A 465 3.35 -28.62 -20.81
CA ALA A 465 3.93 -29.97 -20.79
C ALA A 465 4.82 -30.19 -19.56
N ASP A 466 4.93 -31.44 -19.09
CA ASP A 466 5.63 -31.80 -17.85
C ASP A 466 6.95 -31.04 -17.67
N GLY A 467 7.01 -30.22 -16.63
CA GLY A 467 8.19 -29.45 -16.25
C GLY A 467 8.39 -28.13 -16.99
N GLN A 468 7.48 -27.68 -17.86
CA GLN A 468 7.48 -26.30 -18.39
C GLN A 468 6.57 -25.40 -17.54
N ALA A 469 6.88 -24.10 -17.51
CA ALA A 469 6.06 -23.09 -16.84
C ALA A 469 6.00 -21.80 -17.66
N PRO A 470 4.90 -21.03 -17.61
CA PRO A 470 4.79 -19.79 -18.35
C PRO A 470 5.70 -18.70 -17.78
N VAL A 471 6.30 -17.92 -18.67
CA VAL A 471 7.00 -16.68 -18.32
C VAL A 471 5.96 -15.57 -18.23
N LEU A 472 5.83 -14.97 -17.05
CA LEU A 472 4.78 -14.02 -16.69
C LEU A 472 5.39 -12.62 -16.49
N ASP A 473 5.12 -11.72 -17.44
CA ASP A 473 5.58 -10.34 -17.36
C ASP A 473 4.56 -9.43 -16.65
N ALA A 474 4.96 -8.18 -16.42
CA ALA A 474 4.09 -7.19 -15.78
C ALA A 474 2.81 -6.91 -16.58
N ALA A 475 2.82 -7.07 -17.92
CA ALA A 475 1.64 -6.82 -18.73
C ALA A 475 0.60 -7.92 -18.56
N ALA A 476 1.02 -9.19 -18.58
CA ALA A 476 0.18 -10.36 -18.36
C ALA A 476 -0.49 -10.33 -16.97
N VAL A 477 0.29 -10.03 -15.92
CA VAL A 477 -0.24 -9.95 -14.56
C VAL A 477 -1.18 -8.75 -14.40
N LEU A 478 -0.90 -7.59 -15.04
CA LEU A 478 -1.82 -6.45 -15.04
C LEU A 478 -3.13 -6.74 -15.78
N GLU A 479 -3.07 -7.43 -16.90
CA GLU A 479 -4.26 -7.82 -17.67
C GLU A 479 -5.17 -8.73 -16.83
N ARG A 480 -4.59 -9.70 -16.11
CA ARG A 480 -5.32 -10.55 -15.17
C ARG A 480 -5.83 -9.78 -13.94
N ALA A 481 -5.03 -8.86 -13.40
CA ALA A 481 -5.42 -8.02 -12.27
C ALA A 481 -6.58 -7.06 -12.61
N ASP A 482 -6.57 -6.45 -13.81
CA ASP A 482 -7.65 -5.56 -14.27
C ASP A 482 -8.98 -6.31 -14.47
N TRP A 483 -8.92 -7.60 -14.82
CA TRP A 483 -10.11 -8.44 -14.87
C TRP A 483 -10.57 -8.91 -13.49
N THR A 484 -9.66 -9.37 -12.61
CA THR A 484 -10.01 -9.93 -11.31
C THR A 484 -10.35 -8.88 -10.25
N GLN A 485 -9.68 -7.73 -10.26
CA GLN A 485 -9.82 -6.64 -9.29
C GLN A 485 -9.62 -5.25 -9.96
N PRO A 486 -10.51 -4.83 -10.89
CA PRO A 486 -10.39 -3.58 -11.64
C PRO A 486 -10.20 -2.33 -10.77
N ARG A 487 -10.78 -2.30 -9.56
CA ARG A 487 -10.66 -1.15 -8.65
C ARG A 487 -9.25 -0.98 -8.09
N MET A 488 -8.48 -2.07 -8.03
CA MET A 488 -7.09 -2.07 -7.57
C MET A 488 -6.08 -1.96 -8.72
N ALA A 489 -6.52 -2.04 -9.99
CA ALA A 489 -5.66 -2.03 -11.18
C ALA A 489 -4.63 -0.89 -11.19
N ARG A 490 -5.03 0.34 -10.78
CA ARG A 490 -4.09 1.47 -10.69
C ARG A 490 -3.01 1.23 -9.62
N ARG A 491 -3.39 0.70 -8.45
CA ARG A 491 -2.44 0.37 -7.36
C ARG A 491 -1.46 -0.71 -7.84
N PHE A 492 -1.96 -1.76 -8.49
CA PHE A 492 -1.14 -2.80 -9.13
C PHE A 492 -0.15 -2.19 -10.13
N SER A 493 -0.62 -1.36 -11.07
CA SER A 493 0.21 -0.79 -12.12
C SER A 493 1.43 -0.02 -11.61
N SER A 494 1.30 0.62 -10.44
CA SER A 494 2.40 1.39 -9.84
C SER A 494 3.46 0.53 -9.15
N LEU A 495 3.12 -0.68 -8.69
CA LEU A 495 4.01 -1.51 -7.88
C LEU A 495 4.47 -2.79 -8.58
N ILE A 496 3.77 -3.24 -9.62
CA ILE A 496 3.94 -4.58 -10.18
C ILE A 496 5.36 -4.89 -10.65
N ARG A 497 6.01 -3.96 -11.36
CA ARG A 497 7.39 -4.16 -11.83
C ARG A 497 8.35 -4.33 -10.66
N GLY A 498 8.16 -3.53 -9.63
CA GLY A 498 8.94 -3.58 -8.41
C GLY A 498 8.72 -4.86 -7.62
N VAL A 499 7.46 -5.27 -7.44
CA VAL A 499 7.10 -6.52 -6.76
C VAL A 499 7.64 -7.74 -7.50
N LEU A 500 7.58 -7.78 -8.84
CA LEU A 500 8.14 -8.89 -9.61
C LEU A 500 9.67 -8.97 -9.47
N ALA A 501 10.37 -7.83 -9.50
CA ALA A 501 11.81 -7.79 -9.27
C ALA A 501 12.20 -8.21 -7.84
N GLU A 502 11.46 -7.74 -6.83
CA GLU A 502 11.64 -8.15 -5.43
C GLU A 502 11.37 -9.65 -5.24
N ALA A 503 10.34 -10.20 -5.89
CA ALA A 503 10.00 -11.62 -5.83
C ALA A 503 11.05 -12.49 -6.53
N GLU A 504 11.65 -12.01 -7.63
CA GLU A 504 12.78 -12.67 -8.28
C GLU A 504 14.04 -12.65 -7.41
N MET A 505 14.36 -11.52 -6.78
CA MET A 505 15.45 -11.40 -5.79
C MET A 505 15.30 -12.39 -4.63
N LEU A 506 14.07 -12.61 -4.16
CA LEU A 506 13.74 -13.58 -3.10
C LEU A 506 13.59 -15.03 -3.61
N GLY A 507 13.75 -15.27 -4.92
CA GLY A 507 13.61 -16.59 -5.56
C GLY A 507 12.19 -17.16 -5.58
N LEU A 508 11.17 -16.35 -5.31
CA LEU A 508 9.77 -16.72 -5.50
C LEU A 508 9.45 -16.84 -7.00
N ILE A 509 10.20 -16.12 -7.84
CA ILE A 509 10.17 -16.21 -9.31
C ILE A 509 11.58 -16.62 -9.78
N GLY A 510 11.66 -17.48 -10.79
CA GLY A 510 12.91 -17.85 -11.44
C GLY A 510 12.76 -17.87 -12.95
N SER A 511 13.66 -17.20 -13.68
CA SER A 511 13.59 -17.10 -15.15
C SER A 511 12.22 -16.55 -15.64
N GLY A 512 11.64 -15.62 -14.87
CA GLY A 512 10.34 -15.00 -15.16
C GLY A 512 9.10 -15.89 -14.93
N ALA A 513 9.24 -17.07 -14.32
CA ALA A 513 8.13 -17.96 -13.97
C ALA A 513 8.05 -18.22 -12.45
N LEU A 514 6.86 -18.46 -11.92
CA LEU A 514 6.66 -18.77 -10.50
C LEU A 514 7.43 -20.05 -10.13
N SER A 515 8.34 -19.95 -9.15
CA SER A 515 9.17 -21.07 -8.69
C SER A 515 8.34 -22.05 -7.84
N GLN A 516 8.84 -23.29 -7.63
CA GLN A 516 8.18 -24.26 -6.75
C GLN A 516 8.06 -23.73 -5.31
N ILE A 517 9.10 -23.05 -4.84
CA ILE A 517 9.15 -22.41 -3.53
C ILE A 517 8.17 -21.23 -3.47
N GLY A 518 8.08 -20.43 -4.54
CA GLY A 518 7.11 -19.34 -4.66
C GLY A 518 5.66 -19.84 -4.63
N ALA A 519 5.38 -20.97 -5.29
CA ALA A 519 4.07 -21.61 -5.26
C ALA A 519 3.71 -22.10 -3.84
N ALA A 520 4.62 -22.76 -3.13
CA ALA A 520 4.41 -23.19 -1.75
C ALA A 520 4.14 -22.02 -0.78
N ILE A 521 4.86 -20.90 -0.93
CA ILE A 521 4.59 -19.67 -0.16
C ILE A 521 3.20 -19.09 -0.49
N THR A 522 2.81 -19.11 -1.76
CA THR A 522 1.49 -18.63 -2.20
C THR A 522 0.36 -19.49 -1.65
N ALA A 523 0.57 -20.81 -1.54
CA ALA A 523 -0.34 -21.77 -0.95
C ALA A 523 -0.35 -21.78 0.60
N GLU A 524 0.37 -20.85 1.24
CA GLU A 524 0.54 -20.77 2.70
C GLU A 524 1.16 -22.04 3.32
N GLN A 525 2.09 -22.69 2.60
CA GLN A 525 2.81 -23.91 3.00
C GLN A 525 4.33 -23.63 3.16
N PRO A 526 4.73 -22.83 4.17
CA PRO A 526 6.14 -22.45 4.35
C PRO A 526 7.06 -23.64 4.69
N ASP A 527 6.54 -24.69 5.34
CA ASP A 527 7.32 -25.87 5.70
C ASP A 527 7.76 -26.67 4.45
N GLU A 528 6.89 -26.75 3.44
CA GLU A 528 7.23 -27.37 2.15
C GLU A 528 8.30 -26.55 1.41
N ALA A 529 8.15 -25.22 1.40
CA ALA A 529 9.15 -24.31 0.85
C ALA A 529 10.52 -24.48 1.52
N MET A 530 10.55 -24.61 2.85
CA MET A 530 11.77 -24.89 3.61
C MET A 530 12.37 -26.26 3.28
N ALA A 531 11.55 -27.29 3.11
CA ALA A 531 12.03 -28.63 2.74
C ALA A 531 12.67 -28.65 1.35
N ILE A 532 12.04 -28.02 0.35
CA ILE A 532 12.58 -27.88 -1.01
C ILE A 532 13.91 -27.14 -1.00
N LEU A 533 14.00 -26.06 -0.21
CA LEU A 533 15.25 -25.32 -0.03
C LEU A 533 16.31 -26.15 0.71
N GLY A 534 15.90 -26.94 1.69
CA GLY A 534 16.76 -27.88 2.43
C GLY A 534 17.47 -28.88 1.53
N GLU A 535 16.75 -29.41 0.53
CA GLU A 535 17.27 -30.38 -0.42
C GLU A 535 18.26 -29.77 -1.42
N HIS A 536 18.03 -28.51 -1.82
CA HIS A 536 18.72 -27.91 -2.96
C HIS A 536 19.77 -26.84 -2.63
N LEU A 537 19.69 -26.17 -1.47
CA LEU A 537 20.76 -25.26 -1.05
C LEU A 537 21.93 -26.08 -0.49
N PRO A 538 23.15 -25.90 -1.01
CA PRO A 538 24.32 -26.57 -0.45
C PRO A 538 24.52 -26.16 1.01
N ALA A 539 24.91 -27.13 1.84
CA ALA A 539 25.28 -26.88 3.23
C ALA A 539 26.43 -25.87 3.31
N ALA A 540 26.45 -25.09 4.40
CA ALA A 540 27.54 -24.15 4.63
C ALA A 540 28.88 -24.90 4.74
N LEU A 541 29.86 -24.42 3.99
CA LEU A 541 31.22 -24.92 4.02
C LEU A 541 31.93 -24.35 5.25
N ASN A 542 32.59 -25.22 6.00
CA ASN A 542 33.41 -24.84 7.15
C ASN A 542 34.90 -24.71 6.78
N HIS A 543 35.23 -24.70 5.49
CA HIS A 543 36.61 -24.63 5.04
C HIS A 543 36.79 -23.77 3.78
N VAL A 544 37.98 -23.19 3.63
CA VAL A 544 38.45 -22.44 2.45
C VAL A 544 39.69 -23.10 1.86
N LEU A 545 39.98 -22.79 0.59
CA LEU A 545 41.21 -23.21 -0.10
C LEU A 545 42.21 -22.05 -0.08
N LEU A 546 43.33 -22.20 0.63
CA LEU A 546 44.38 -21.19 0.70
C LEU A 546 45.35 -21.33 -0.47
N GLN A 547 45.65 -20.22 -1.14
CA GLN A 547 46.52 -20.16 -2.31
C GLN A 547 47.79 -19.33 -2.02
N ALA A 548 48.85 -19.61 -2.77
CA ALA A 548 50.16 -18.98 -2.56
C ALA A 548 50.21 -17.48 -2.90
N ASP A 549 49.20 -16.95 -3.58
CA ASP A 549 49.06 -15.54 -3.99
C ASP A 549 48.32 -14.68 -2.93
N LEU A 550 48.33 -15.13 -1.67
CA LEU A 550 47.65 -14.48 -0.54
C LEU A 550 46.14 -14.41 -0.73
N THR A 551 45.53 -15.45 -1.30
CA THR A 551 44.08 -15.56 -1.43
C THR A 551 43.53 -16.81 -0.76
N ALA A 552 42.30 -16.72 -0.25
CA ALA A 552 41.45 -17.82 0.18
C ALA A 552 40.28 -17.93 -0.80
N VAL A 553 40.07 -19.10 -1.39
CA VAL A 553 38.93 -19.36 -2.28
C VAL A 553 37.89 -20.18 -1.51
N ALA A 554 36.70 -19.64 -1.40
CA ALA A 554 35.51 -20.34 -0.92
C ALA A 554 34.75 -20.90 -2.13
N PRO A 555 34.76 -22.23 -2.38
CA PRO A 555 34.10 -22.81 -3.55
C PRO A 555 32.56 -22.84 -3.45
N GLY A 556 32.01 -22.26 -2.39
CA GLY A 556 30.58 -22.14 -2.12
C GLY A 556 30.34 -21.27 -0.89
N TYR A 557 29.12 -21.33 -0.36
CA TYR A 557 28.73 -20.54 0.81
C TYR A 557 29.47 -21.01 2.07
N LEU A 558 30.15 -20.09 2.77
CA LEU A 558 30.83 -20.38 4.03
C LEU A 558 29.87 -20.26 5.22
N ALA A 559 30.16 -20.97 6.31
CA ALA A 559 29.47 -20.75 7.57
C ALA A 559 29.55 -19.27 8.00
N PRO A 560 28.48 -18.70 8.60
CA PRO A 560 28.45 -17.27 8.97
C PRO A 560 29.63 -16.87 9.87
N GLU A 561 29.97 -17.70 10.85
CA GLU A 561 31.08 -17.49 11.78
C GLU A 561 32.44 -17.45 11.07
N LEU A 562 32.63 -18.34 10.07
CA LEU A 562 33.84 -18.39 9.24
C LEU A 562 33.92 -17.16 8.34
N THR A 563 32.80 -16.76 7.71
CA THR A 563 32.71 -15.57 6.87
C THR A 563 33.08 -14.31 7.65
N GLU A 564 32.50 -14.15 8.84
CA GLU A 564 32.73 -12.98 9.69
C GLU A 564 34.21 -12.87 10.09
N LYS A 565 34.81 -13.98 10.52
CA LYS A 565 36.24 -14.01 10.86
C LYS A 565 37.14 -13.81 9.64
N LEU A 566 36.75 -14.25 8.45
CA LEU A 566 37.51 -13.96 7.23
C LEU A 566 37.44 -12.48 6.86
N LEU A 567 36.28 -11.84 6.96
CA LEU A 567 36.11 -10.41 6.66
C LEU A 567 36.88 -9.49 7.62
N THR A 568 37.18 -9.95 8.84
CA THR A 568 38.05 -9.19 9.77
C THR A 568 39.53 -9.23 9.38
N MET A 569 40.00 -10.27 8.68
CA MET A 569 41.41 -10.48 8.35
C MET A 569 41.76 -10.47 6.85
N ALA A 570 40.75 -10.42 5.97
CA ALA A 570 40.87 -10.40 4.52
C ALA A 570 39.75 -9.55 3.89
N ASP A 571 39.99 -9.06 2.68
CA ASP A 571 38.97 -8.38 1.89
C ASP A 571 38.39 -9.35 0.84
N ALA A 572 37.06 -9.37 0.71
CA ALA A 572 36.42 -10.22 -0.29
C ALA A 572 36.58 -9.60 -1.71
N GLU A 573 37.08 -10.40 -2.66
CA GLU A 573 37.27 -10.08 -4.07
C GLU A 573 36.41 -11.00 -4.95
N GLY A 574 35.90 -10.45 -6.06
CA GLY A 574 35.14 -11.21 -7.08
C GLY A 574 33.61 -11.09 -6.99
N GLN A 575 32.97 -11.37 -8.13
CA GLN A 575 31.53 -11.43 -8.36
C GLN A 575 31.26 -12.81 -8.95
N GLY A 576 30.81 -13.77 -8.14
CA GLY A 576 30.63 -15.15 -8.61
C GLY A 576 30.26 -16.14 -7.50
N PRO A 577 29.94 -17.40 -7.86
CA PRO A 577 29.53 -18.43 -6.91
C PRO A 577 30.65 -18.90 -5.97
N ALA A 578 31.90 -18.54 -6.28
CA ALA A 578 33.05 -18.72 -5.40
C ALA A 578 33.56 -17.34 -4.93
N THR A 579 33.58 -17.13 -3.63
CA THR A 579 34.10 -15.89 -3.03
C THR A 579 35.60 -16.03 -2.82
N ILE A 580 36.37 -15.07 -3.33
CA ILE A 580 37.81 -15.00 -3.09
C ILE A 580 38.04 -14.02 -1.94
N TYR A 581 38.93 -14.30 -1.02
CA TYR A 581 39.32 -13.43 0.08
C TYR A 581 40.81 -13.13 -0.06
N ARG A 582 41.18 -11.87 -0.27
CA ARG A 582 42.57 -11.44 -0.38
C ARG A 582 43.11 -10.97 0.97
N PHE A 583 44.24 -11.53 1.37
CA PHE A 583 45.00 -11.09 2.53
C PHE A 583 46.00 -10.01 2.11
N SER A 584 46.09 -8.96 2.92
CA SER A 584 47.05 -7.87 2.75
C SER A 584 47.57 -7.40 4.11
N ILE A 585 48.62 -6.58 4.10
CA ILE A 585 49.15 -5.98 5.34
C ILE A 585 48.05 -5.20 6.08
N SER A 586 47.20 -4.47 5.36
CA SER A 586 46.10 -3.70 5.94
C SER A 586 45.01 -4.57 6.55
N THR A 587 44.65 -5.70 5.93
CA THR A 587 43.60 -6.57 6.45
C THR A 587 44.08 -7.37 7.66
N VAL A 588 45.33 -7.83 7.65
CA VAL A 588 45.93 -8.47 8.84
C VAL A 588 46.05 -7.46 9.98
N ARG A 589 46.47 -6.22 9.69
CA ARG A 589 46.49 -5.16 10.71
C ARG A 589 45.11 -4.89 11.30
N ARG A 590 44.06 -4.86 10.48
CA ARG A 590 42.66 -4.71 10.92
C ARG A 590 42.28 -5.78 11.94
N ALA A 591 42.63 -7.04 11.69
CA ALA A 591 42.35 -8.13 12.63
C ALA A 591 43.12 -7.98 13.94
N LEU A 592 44.39 -7.55 13.89
CA LEU A 592 45.21 -7.29 15.08
C LEU A 592 44.69 -6.08 15.88
N ASP A 593 44.24 -5.01 15.20
CA ASP A 593 43.59 -3.85 15.84
C ASP A 593 42.28 -4.23 16.53
N ALA A 594 41.57 -5.24 16.02
CA ALA A 594 40.38 -5.84 16.63
C ALA A 594 40.71 -6.77 17.83
N GLY A 595 41.97 -6.87 18.23
CA GLY A 595 42.42 -7.62 19.41
C GLY A 595 42.75 -9.09 19.18
N GLN A 596 42.86 -9.54 17.92
CA GLN A 596 43.38 -10.88 17.61
C GLN A 596 44.91 -10.89 17.71
N ASP A 597 45.50 -12.04 18.05
CA ASP A 597 46.96 -12.25 17.99
C ASP A 597 47.36 -13.11 16.78
N ALA A 598 48.65 -13.11 16.42
CA ALA A 598 49.15 -13.83 15.26
C ALA A 598 48.91 -15.34 15.34
N GLN A 599 49.01 -15.93 16.53
CA GLN A 599 48.84 -17.37 16.72
C GLN A 599 47.37 -17.75 16.53
N ALA A 600 46.44 -16.98 17.10
CA ALA A 600 45.00 -17.16 16.95
C ALA A 600 44.55 -17.05 15.49
N LEU A 601 45.14 -16.12 14.72
CA LEU A 601 44.89 -16.01 13.28
C LEU A 601 45.38 -17.26 12.52
N LEU A 602 46.58 -17.76 12.83
CA LEU A 602 47.13 -18.96 12.20
C LEU A 602 46.34 -20.21 12.58
N ASP A 603 46.03 -20.41 13.87
CA ASP A 603 45.23 -21.53 14.37
C ASP A 603 43.85 -21.55 13.73
N PHE A 604 43.24 -20.38 13.55
CA PHE A 604 41.95 -20.25 12.87
C PHE A 604 42.02 -20.68 11.40
N LEU A 605 43.04 -20.21 10.67
CA LEU A 605 43.25 -20.57 9.27
C LEU A 605 43.57 -22.06 9.12
N GLU A 606 44.35 -22.64 10.04
CA GLU A 606 44.67 -24.06 10.05
C GLU A 606 43.42 -24.92 10.26
N LEU A 607 42.55 -24.51 11.20
CA LEU A 607 41.29 -25.21 11.48
C LEU A 607 40.30 -25.18 10.31
N HIS A 608 40.24 -24.08 9.56
CA HIS A 608 39.25 -23.85 8.50
C HIS A 608 39.85 -23.86 7.09
N SER A 609 41.04 -24.42 6.89
CA SER A 609 41.62 -24.59 5.55
C SER A 609 41.62 -26.04 5.13
N ALA A 610 41.23 -26.32 3.89
CA ALA A 610 41.36 -27.65 3.29
C ALA A 610 42.77 -27.91 2.73
N THR A 611 43.62 -26.87 2.72
CA THR A 611 45.01 -26.90 2.24
C THR A 611 45.91 -26.32 3.31
N ALA A 612 47.14 -26.83 3.45
CA ALA A 612 48.11 -26.25 4.39
C ALA A 612 48.34 -24.74 4.15
N ILE A 613 48.57 -23.98 5.23
CA ILE A 613 48.80 -22.54 5.14
C ILE A 613 50.05 -22.26 4.29
N PRO A 614 49.93 -21.50 3.19
CA PRO A 614 51.07 -21.15 2.36
C PRO A 614 52.11 -20.31 3.11
N GLN A 615 53.39 -20.59 2.89
CA GLN A 615 54.49 -19.85 3.52
C GLN A 615 54.40 -18.32 3.36
N PRO A 616 53.99 -17.76 2.20
CA PRO A 616 53.82 -16.31 2.06
C PRO A 616 52.79 -15.70 3.02
N LEU A 617 51.68 -16.41 3.26
CA LEU A 617 50.62 -15.94 4.16
C LEU A 617 51.07 -16.00 5.62
N LYS A 618 51.75 -17.09 6.01
CA LYS A 618 52.34 -17.22 7.34
C LYS A 618 53.32 -16.07 7.64
N TYR A 619 54.22 -15.80 6.69
CA TYR A 619 55.17 -14.70 6.81
C TYR A 619 54.49 -13.33 6.90
N LEU A 620 53.46 -13.08 6.09
CA LEU A 620 52.68 -11.83 6.13
C LEU A 620 52.09 -11.60 7.53
N ILE A 621 51.50 -12.63 8.14
CA ILE A 621 50.86 -12.54 9.46
C ILE A 621 51.92 -12.27 10.54
N GLU A 622 52.99 -13.06 10.57
CA GLU A 622 54.06 -12.94 11.56
C GLU A 622 54.80 -11.59 11.46
N ASP A 623 55.15 -11.14 10.25
CA ASP A 623 55.84 -9.84 10.04
C ASP A 623 54.93 -8.65 10.39
N THR A 624 53.64 -8.72 10.02
CA THR A 624 52.68 -7.65 10.36
C THR A 624 52.47 -7.57 11.86
N ALA A 625 52.34 -8.72 12.55
CA ALA A 625 52.19 -8.77 14.00
C ALA A 625 53.45 -8.30 14.75
N ALA A 626 54.66 -8.65 14.28
CA ALA A 626 55.91 -8.18 14.86
C ALA A 626 56.11 -6.66 14.74
N ARG A 627 55.42 -6.02 13.78
CA ARG A 627 55.41 -4.56 13.58
C ARG A 627 54.20 -3.88 14.23
N HIS A 628 53.16 -4.63 14.58
CA HIS A 628 51.95 -4.16 15.25
C HIS A 628 52.23 -3.79 16.71
N ALA A 629 51.47 -2.85 17.25
CA ALA A 629 51.56 -2.40 18.65
C ALA A 629 52.93 -1.87 19.15
N ARG A 630 53.86 -1.45 18.27
CA ARG A 630 55.10 -0.74 18.66
C ARG A 630 54.85 0.59 19.37
N LEU A 631 53.70 1.20 19.10
CA LEU A 631 53.19 2.39 19.76
C LEU A 631 51.80 2.05 20.30
N ARG A 632 51.58 2.29 21.59
CA ARG A 632 50.29 2.06 22.26
C ARG A 632 49.69 3.42 22.63
N VAL A 633 48.44 3.63 22.25
CA VAL A 633 47.67 4.82 22.64
C VAL A 633 46.60 4.34 23.61
N GLY A 634 46.67 4.78 24.86
CA GLY A 634 45.68 4.49 25.89
C GLY A 634 44.85 5.73 26.22
N ALA A 635 43.60 5.55 26.61
CA ALA A 635 42.78 6.63 27.14
C ALA A 635 43.18 6.92 28.61
N ALA A 636 43.58 8.16 28.88
CA ALA A 636 43.78 8.68 30.23
C ALA A 636 42.66 9.69 30.54
N ALA A 637 41.88 9.46 31.59
CA ALA A 637 40.80 10.37 31.97
C ALA A 637 41.32 11.60 32.71
N SER A 638 42.43 11.46 33.43
CA SER A 638 43.19 12.56 34.02
C SER A 638 44.68 12.20 34.16
N PHE A 639 45.52 13.22 34.32
CA PHE A 639 46.95 13.04 34.65
C PHE A 639 47.27 13.76 35.96
N ILE A 640 48.27 13.25 36.67
CA ILE A 640 48.81 13.83 37.90
C ILE A 640 50.27 14.14 37.61
N GLN A 641 50.63 15.41 37.64
CA GLN A 641 52.00 15.87 37.53
C GLN A 641 52.51 16.32 38.89
N SER A 642 53.71 15.89 39.26
CA SER A 642 54.41 16.33 40.46
C SER A 642 55.90 16.39 40.17
N ASP A 643 56.56 17.45 40.63
CA ASP A 643 58.02 17.57 40.56
C ASP A 643 58.73 16.62 41.55
N ASP A 644 57.99 16.04 42.50
CA ASP A 644 58.47 15.02 43.44
C ASP A 644 58.11 13.61 42.97
N GLU A 645 59.10 12.89 42.43
CA GLU A 645 58.96 11.51 41.98
C GLU A 645 58.72 10.52 43.13
N THR A 646 59.24 10.80 44.33
CA THR A 646 59.07 9.87 45.46
C THR A 646 57.63 9.89 45.97
N ALA A 647 56.99 11.06 46.01
CA ALA A 647 55.58 11.21 46.33
C ALA A 647 54.65 10.49 45.33
N LEU A 648 54.99 10.47 44.02
CA LEU A 648 54.19 9.73 43.03
C LEU A 648 54.31 8.21 43.17
N LEU A 649 55.50 7.71 43.54
CA LEU A 649 55.71 6.29 43.84
C LEU A 649 55.00 5.85 45.13
N GLU A 650 54.94 6.72 46.14
CA GLU A 650 54.16 6.47 47.36
C GLU A 650 52.65 6.47 47.07
N LEU A 651 52.19 7.41 46.23
CA LEU A 651 50.80 7.49 45.82
C LEU A 651 50.33 6.25 45.04
N LEU A 652 51.18 5.68 44.17
CA LEU A 652 50.89 4.42 43.46
C LEU A 652 50.66 3.24 44.41
N ASN A 653 51.32 3.25 45.57
CA ASN A 653 51.26 2.17 46.55
C ASN A 653 50.26 2.45 47.70
N THR A 654 49.58 3.60 47.67
CA THR A 654 48.64 4.00 48.73
C THR A 654 47.29 3.30 48.54
N PRO A 655 46.79 2.53 49.53
CA PRO A 655 45.54 1.76 49.40
C PRO A 655 44.33 2.64 49.04
N GLY A 656 44.26 3.87 49.57
CA GLY A 656 43.18 4.81 49.30
C GLY A 656 43.20 5.43 47.90
N ALA A 657 44.29 5.27 47.14
CA ALA A 657 44.39 5.71 45.74
C ALA A 657 44.10 4.58 44.73
N SER A 658 43.90 3.34 45.19
CA SER A 658 43.67 2.17 44.32
C SER A 658 42.47 2.32 43.39
N GLY A 659 41.40 3.01 43.84
CA GLY A 659 40.20 3.28 43.05
C GLY A 659 40.42 4.23 41.86
N LEU A 660 41.56 4.92 41.77
CA LEU A 660 41.88 5.85 40.67
C LEU A 660 42.49 5.15 39.45
N GLY A 661 42.94 3.89 39.60
CA GLY A 661 43.59 3.15 38.51
C GLY A 661 44.85 3.84 37.99
N LEU A 662 45.77 4.19 38.91
CA LEU A 662 46.98 4.96 38.59
C LEU A 662 48.00 4.13 37.81
N VAL A 663 48.54 4.71 36.74
CA VAL A 663 49.62 4.13 35.93
C VAL A 663 50.72 5.16 35.73
N LYS A 664 51.99 4.80 36.00
CA LYS A 664 53.14 5.67 35.76
C LYS A 664 53.47 5.71 34.27
N ILE A 665 53.46 6.91 33.67
CA ILE A 665 53.80 7.11 32.25
C ILE A 665 55.10 7.90 32.06
N ALA A 666 55.54 8.65 33.07
CA ALA A 666 56.83 9.33 33.14
C ALA A 666 57.30 9.44 34.61
N PRO A 667 58.59 9.77 34.88
CA PRO A 667 59.10 9.96 36.25
C PRO A 667 58.25 10.90 37.10
N THR A 668 57.74 11.98 36.51
CA THR A 668 56.96 13.04 37.15
C THR A 668 55.48 13.03 36.79
N VAL A 669 54.98 12.00 36.09
CA VAL A 669 53.59 11.96 35.59
C VAL A 669 52.94 10.58 35.77
N LEU A 670 51.79 10.58 36.43
CA LEU A 670 50.86 9.45 36.48
C LEU A 670 49.62 9.75 35.64
N VAL A 671 48.96 8.73 35.11
CA VAL A 671 47.61 8.82 34.55
C VAL A 671 46.63 8.06 35.42
N ALA A 672 45.40 8.54 35.49
CA ALA A 672 44.30 7.92 36.19
C ALA A 672 43.14 7.61 35.23
N HIS A 673 42.40 6.54 35.53
CA HIS A 673 41.16 6.20 34.82
C HIS A 673 39.96 7.02 35.30
N ALA A 674 40.09 7.71 36.44
CA ALA A 674 39.08 8.62 36.98
C ALA A 674 39.17 10.03 36.36
N ALA A 675 38.06 10.75 36.33
CA ALA A 675 37.99 12.11 35.82
C ALA A 675 38.75 13.11 36.73
N PRO A 676 39.25 14.26 36.21
CA PRO A 676 40.13 15.15 36.98
C PRO A 676 39.56 15.62 38.33
N ARG A 677 38.24 15.86 38.38
CA ARG A 677 37.55 16.29 39.61
C ARG A 677 37.46 15.20 40.67
N GLU A 678 37.23 13.95 40.23
CA GLU A 678 37.17 12.78 41.11
C GLU A 678 38.58 12.43 41.62
N THR A 679 39.57 12.43 40.74
CA THR A 679 40.99 12.28 41.10
C THR A 679 41.41 13.34 42.13
N ALA A 680 41.07 14.60 41.92
CA ALA A 680 41.39 15.67 42.86
C ALA A 680 40.65 15.55 44.21
N GLN A 681 39.48 14.93 44.24
CA GLN A 681 38.74 14.70 45.48
C GLN A 681 39.38 13.59 46.30
N VAL A 682 39.77 12.49 45.66
CA VAL A 682 40.47 11.38 46.32
C VAL A 682 41.83 11.84 46.83
N LEU A 683 42.61 12.59 46.04
CA LEU A 683 43.89 13.15 46.49
C LEU A 683 43.73 14.09 47.70
N ARG A 684 42.68 14.92 47.74
CA ARG A 684 42.36 15.75 48.91
C ARG A 684 42.03 14.93 50.14
N SER A 685 41.31 13.82 49.98
CA SER A 685 41.01 12.90 51.09
C SER A 685 42.25 12.20 51.65
N LEU A 686 43.33 12.11 50.86
CA LEU A 686 44.64 11.58 51.26
C LEU A 686 45.57 12.66 51.86
N GLY A 687 45.07 13.88 52.08
CA GLY A 687 45.85 14.98 52.66
C GLY A 687 46.72 15.75 51.65
N LEU A 688 46.60 15.46 50.35
CA LEU A 688 47.32 16.17 49.29
C LEU A 688 46.52 17.38 48.77
N SER A 689 47.19 18.35 48.17
CA SER A 689 46.57 19.59 47.64
C SER A 689 46.76 19.73 46.13
N PRO A 690 45.95 19.04 45.29
CA PRO A 690 46.07 19.11 43.83
C PRO A 690 45.44 20.39 43.25
N ALA A 691 46.12 21.01 42.29
CA ALA A 691 45.53 22.01 41.40
C ALA A 691 44.86 21.30 40.20
N VAL A 692 43.64 21.69 39.84
CA VAL A 692 42.90 21.12 38.71
C VAL A 692 42.96 22.10 37.54
N GLU A 693 43.67 21.73 36.47
CA GLU A 693 43.59 22.44 35.20
C GLU A 693 42.27 22.09 34.51
N GLU A 694 41.45 23.11 34.20
CA GLU A 694 40.26 22.90 33.36
C GLU A 694 40.66 22.98 31.88
N PRO A 695 40.22 22.01 31.04
CA PRO A 695 40.55 22.01 29.63
C PRO A 695 39.82 23.14 28.89
N ASP A 696 40.55 23.85 28.04
CA ASP A 696 39.96 24.74 27.04
C ASP A 696 39.09 23.89 26.07
N THR A 697 37.93 24.42 25.72
CA THR A 697 36.78 23.67 25.18
C THR A 697 37.07 22.84 23.92
N GLY A 698 36.91 21.52 24.01
CA GLY A 698 36.88 20.64 22.83
C GLY A 698 36.76 19.15 23.15
N GLY A 699 35.63 18.68 23.71
CA GLY A 699 35.45 17.27 24.08
C GLY A 699 34.12 16.68 23.64
N LEU A 700 34.16 15.81 22.61
CA LEU A 700 33.10 14.89 22.21
C LEU A 700 32.75 13.95 23.40
N ARG A 701 31.49 13.98 23.84
CA ARG A 701 30.96 13.05 24.85
C ARG A 701 30.48 11.77 24.17
N LEU A 702 31.21 10.67 24.36
CA LEU A 702 30.67 9.32 24.09
C LEU A 702 29.93 8.83 25.33
N ARG A 703 28.61 8.64 25.21
CA ARG A 703 27.78 8.04 26.26
C ARG A 703 27.51 6.59 25.87
N ARG A 704 27.95 5.63 26.69
CA ARG A 704 27.57 4.22 26.56
C ARG A 704 26.08 4.07 26.84
N THR A 705 25.31 3.63 25.85
CA THR A 705 23.91 3.23 26.00
C THR A 705 23.85 1.76 26.41
N THR A 706 23.19 1.51 27.54
CA THR A 706 22.77 0.18 27.98
C THR A 706 21.67 -0.32 27.05
N ALA A 707 21.94 -1.41 26.31
CA ALA A 707 20.94 -2.03 25.44
C ALA A 707 19.81 -2.64 26.28
N VAL A 708 18.57 -2.27 25.96
CA VAL A 708 17.37 -2.92 26.50
C VAL A 708 17.27 -4.32 25.90
N SER A 709 17.19 -5.33 26.76
CA SER A 709 17.05 -6.74 26.39
C SER A 709 15.59 -7.03 26.02
N GLY A 710 15.35 -7.38 24.77
CA GLY A 710 14.06 -7.82 24.26
C GLY A 710 14.31 -8.61 22.98
N SER A 711 13.59 -9.73 22.80
CA SER A 711 13.67 -10.55 21.58
C SER A 711 13.57 -9.66 20.34
N ALA A 712 14.60 -9.69 19.51
CA ALA A 712 14.80 -8.73 18.42
C ALA A 712 13.94 -9.04 17.18
N ARG A 713 13.26 -10.19 17.12
CA ARG A 713 12.52 -10.62 15.94
C ARG A 713 11.12 -9.97 15.91
N PRO A 714 10.81 -9.14 14.90
CA PRO A 714 9.45 -8.64 14.72
C PRO A 714 8.48 -9.80 14.48
N VAL A 715 7.29 -9.75 15.08
CA VAL A 715 6.20 -10.67 14.74
C VAL A 715 5.58 -10.19 13.44
N TYR A 716 5.86 -10.92 12.35
CA TYR A 716 5.23 -10.67 11.05
C TYR A 716 3.85 -11.30 11.04
N SER A 717 2.81 -10.47 11.10
CA SER A 717 1.44 -10.91 10.84
C SER A 717 1.05 -10.37 9.47
N ALA A 718 1.09 -11.25 8.45
CA ALA A 718 0.55 -10.89 7.15
C ALA A 718 -0.97 -10.64 7.29
N PRO A 719 -1.55 -9.63 6.62
CA PRO A 719 -2.97 -9.32 6.75
C PRO A 719 -3.81 -10.50 6.22
N ARG A 720 -4.45 -11.26 7.11
CA ARG A 720 -5.32 -12.38 6.69
C ARG A 720 -6.50 -11.86 5.88
N THR A 721 -6.81 -12.54 4.77
CA THR A 721 -7.92 -12.18 3.89
C THR A 721 -9.28 -12.58 4.44
N ALA A 722 -9.31 -13.61 5.29
CA ALA A 722 -10.49 -14.12 6.00
C ALA A 722 -10.27 -14.13 7.53
N PRO A 723 -11.32 -13.86 8.33
CA PRO A 723 -11.24 -13.95 9.78
C PRO A 723 -11.16 -15.42 10.26
N PRO A 724 -10.56 -15.68 11.44
CA PRO A 724 -10.58 -17.00 12.07
C PRO A 724 -12.01 -17.54 12.25
N GLU A 725 -12.20 -18.86 12.08
CA GLU A 725 -13.52 -19.49 12.24
C GLU A 725 -14.13 -19.24 13.63
N ALA A 726 -13.29 -19.21 14.68
CA ALA A 726 -13.73 -18.93 16.05
C ALA A 726 -14.35 -17.52 16.20
N ASP A 727 -13.81 -16.51 15.52
CA ASP A 727 -14.34 -15.14 15.56
C ASP A 727 -15.68 -15.07 14.81
N VAL A 728 -15.79 -15.80 13.71
CA VAL A 728 -17.02 -15.92 12.91
C VAL A 728 -18.14 -16.58 13.71
N ASP A 729 -17.85 -17.71 14.37
CA ASP A 729 -18.83 -18.44 15.17
C ASP A 729 -19.27 -17.63 16.39
N ALA A 730 -18.36 -16.91 17.05
CA ALA A 730 -18.69 -15.99 18.14
C ALA A 730 -19.63 -14.87 17.67
N GLN A 731 -19.36 -14.29 16.49
CA GLN A 731 -20.22 -13.25 15.92
C GLN A 731 -21.60 -13.78 15.53
N LEU A 732 -21.68 -14.99 14.97
CA LEU A 732 -22.97 -15.63 14.64
C LEU A 732 -23.80 -15.91 15.89
N ALA A 733 -23.17 -16.40 16.96
CA ALA A 733 -23.84 -16.62 18.23
C ALA A 733 -24.47 -15.33 18.77
N VAL A 734 -23.78 -14.19 18.68
CA VAL A 734 -24.33 -12.89 19.06
C VAL A 734 -25.53 -12.52 18.19
N LEU A 735 -25.42 -12.63 16.87
CA LEU A 735 -26.49 -12.25 15.93
C LEU A 735 -27.75 -13.12 16.04
N ARG A 736 -27.57 -14.41 16.35
CA ARG A 736 -28.67 -15.39 16.49
C ARG A 736 -29.23 -15.46 17.90
N SER A 737 -28.56 -14.89 18.89
CA SER A 737 -29.11 -14.80 20.24
C SER A 737 -30.33 -13.88 20.23
N GLU A 738 -31.53 -14.46 20.29
CA GLU A 738 -32.76 -13.71 20.47
C GLU A 738 -32.71 -13.02 21.85
N ARG A 739 -32.58 -11.69 21.88
CA ARG A 739 -33.11 -10.91 23.00
C ARG A 739 -34.46 -10.33 22.58
N PRO A 740 -35.58 -10.92 23.02
CA PRO A 740 -36.87 -10.25 22.90
C PRO A 740 -36.82 -8.97 23.72
N ALA A 741 -37.06 -7.83 23.07
CA ALA A 741 -37.37 -6.59 23.74
C ALA A 741 -38.78 -6.70 24.36
N THR A 742 -38.88 -7.29 25.54
CA THR A 742 -40.08 -7.23 26.39
C THR A 742 -39.66 -6.94 27.83
N GLY A 743 -40.30 -5.91 28.41
CA GLY A 743 -39.88 -5.24 29.63
C GLY A 743 -39.78 -6.12 30.89
N GLY A 744 -38.84 -5.72 31.74
CA GLY A 744 -38.65 -6.23 33.09
C GLY A 744 -37.66 -5.35 33.83
N THR A 745 -38.14 -4.63 34.83
CA THR A 745 -37.43 -3.73 35.74
C THR A 745 -36.23 -4.38 36.45
N GLY A 746 -35.07 -3.71 36.41
CA GLY A 746 -34.03 -3.85 37.43
C GLY A 746 -32.60 -4.05 36.90
N ALA A 747 -31.72 -3.10 37.24
CA ALA A 747 -30.25 -3.10 37.17
C ALA A 747 -29.60 -2.70 35.82
N ASN A 748 -29.13 -1.45 35.77
CA ASN A 748 -28.27 -0.86 34.74
C ASN A 748 -26.86 -1.49 34.68
N PRO A 749 -26.38 -1.88 33.48
CA PRO A 749 -25.01 -1.65 33.06
C PRO A 749 -24.96 -0.50 32.02
N PRO A 750 -23.87 0.29 31.95
CA PRO A 750 -23.77 1.40 31.00
C PRO A 750 -23.07 0.95 29.71
N VAL A 751 -23.80 0.70 28.62
CA VAL A 751 -23.39 0.94 27.21
C VAL A 751 -24.66 0.85 26.34
N THR A 752 -24.95 1.89 25.57
CA THR A 752 -26.13 2.07 24.70
C THR A 752 -26.14 1.05 23.53
N PRO A 753 -27.06 0.05 23.50
CA PRO A 753 -27.29 -0.79 22.32
C PRO A 753 -28.30 -0.08 21.41
N GLY A 754 -27.89 0.32 20.20
CA GLY A 754 -28.75 0.99 19.21
C GLY A 754 -28.18 2.27 18.57
N SER A 755 -26.98 2.72 18.97
CA SER A 755 -26.41 3.98 18.49
C SER A 755 -25.90 3.92 17.04
N GLU A 756 -25.27 2.84 16.59
CA GLU A 756 -24.74 2.73 15.22
C GLU A 756 -25.86 2.67 14.17
N GLU A 757 -26.90 1.87 14.39
CA GLU A 757 -28.05 1.75 13.48
C GLU A 757 -28.80 3.08 13.38
N ALA A 758 -29.18 3.69 14.50
CA ALA A 758 -29.88 4.98 14.53
C ALA A 758 -29.05 6.10 13.89
N THR A 759 -27.74 6.14 14.13
CA THR A 759 -26.83 7.13 13.53
C THR A 759 -26.75 6.95 12.01
N GLN A 760 -26.65 5.71 11.51
CA GLN A 760 -26.55 5.46 10.08
C GLN A 760 -27.90 5.60 9.35
N LEU A 761 -29.02 5.19 9.96
CA LEU A 761 -30.37 5.45 9.45
C LEU A 761 -30.68 6.95 9.39
N GLY A 762 -30.31 7.68 10.45
CA GLY A 762 -30.43 9.14 10.50
C GLY A 762 -29.56 9.80 9.42
N LEU A 763 -28.33 9.32 9.22
CA LEU A 763 -27.44 9.79 8.16
C LEU A 763 -27.99 9.50 6.75
N GLU A 764 -28.49 8.28 6.49
CA GLU A 764 -29.12 7.90 5.22
C GLU A 764 -30.30 8.84 4.91
N THR A 765 -31.14 9.08 5.91
CA THR A 765 -32.33 9.95 5.81
C THR A 765 -31.94 11.41 5.58
N LEU A 766 -30.94 11.93 6.30
CA LEU A 766 -30.42 13.29 6.11
C LEU A 766 -29.81 13.47 4.72
N GLN A 767 -28.98 12.53 4.28
CA GLN A 767 -28.36 12.59 2.96
C GLN A 767 -29.42 12.51 1.84
N LYS A 768 -30.46 11.68 2.03
CA LYS A 768 -31.61 11.63 1.11
C LYS A 768 -32.35 12.97 1.07
N ALA A 769 -32.65 13.55 2.23
CA ALA A 769 -33.33 14.83 2.34
C ALA A 769 -32.52 16.00 1.73
N ILE A 770 -31.17 16.01 1.88
CA ILE A 770 -30.29 16.99 1.24
C ILE A 770 -30.41 16.92 -0.28
N ARG A 771 -30.36 15.71 -0.84
CA ARG A 771 -30.44 15.50 -2.30
C ARG A 771 -31.81 15.90 -2.86
N LEU A 772 -32.87 15.53 -2.16
CA LEU A 772 -34.24 15.83 -2.56
C LEU A 772 -34.71 17.24 -2.14
N LYS A 773 -33.88 17.99 -1.40
CA LYS A 773 -34.21 19.29 -0.79
C LYS A 773 -35.50 19.25 0.06
N GLN A 774 -35.70 18.15 0.78
CA GLN A 774 -36.90 17.92 1.60
C GLN A 774 -36.70 18.38 3.05
N ARG A 775 -37.81 18.77 3.70
CA ARG A 775 -37.86 19.07 5.13
C ARG A 775 -37.78 17.78 5.94
N VAL A 776 -37.04 17.81 7.04
CA VAL A 776 -36.96 16.71 8.01
C VAL A 776 -37.30 17.19 9.40
N VAL A 777 -37.93 16.32 10.18
CA VAL A 777 -38.12 16.50 11.61
C VAL A 777 -36.96 15.79 12.31
N MET A 778 -36.12 16.55 13.00
CA MET A 778 -34.94 16.05 13.71
C MET A 778 -35.18 16.11 15.21
N ASN A 779 -34.84 15.04 15.92
CA ASN A 779 -34.79 15.03 17.39
C ASN A 779 -33.32 15.20 17.83
N VAL A 780 -32.99 16.32 18.46
CA VAL A 780 -31.61 16.73 18.75
C VAL A 780 -31.43 17.00 20.25
N VAL A 781 -30.30 16.57 20.81
CA VAL A 781 -29.92 16.86 22.20
C VAL A 781 -29.29 18.25 22.30
N ASP A 782 -29.85 19.11 23.15
CA ASP A 782 -29.31 20.43 23.46
C ASP A 782 -28.06 20.35 24.36
N SER A 783 -27.43 21.49 24.66
CA SER A 783 -26.26 21.55 25.55
C SER A 783 -26.56 21.20 27.01
N MET A 784 -27.84 21.10 27.39
CA MET A 784 -28.32 20.74 28.73
C MET A 784 -28.74 19.26 28.82
N GLY A 785 -28.64 18.49 27.72
CA GLY A 785 -29.00 17.07 27.67
C GLY A 785 -30.48 16.81 27.37
N ASN A 786 -31.29 17.82 27.07
CA ASN A 786 -32.70 17.65 26.74
C ASN A 786 -32.88 17.36 25.24
N ALA A 787 -33.80 16.45 24.91
CA ALA A 787 -34.18 16.15 23.53
C ALA A 787 -35.20 17.20 23.03
N VAL A 788 -34.87 17.88 21.93
CA VAL A 788 -35.71 18.88 21.27
C VAL A 788 -36.02 18.42 19.85
N ARG A 789 -37.31 18.38 19.51
CA ARG A 789 -37.79 18.05 18.15
C ARG A 789 -37.94 19.33 17.32
N GLU A 790 -37.16 19.46 16.27
CA GLU A 790 -37.13 20.64 15.39
C GLU A 790 -37.37 20.24 13.93
N THR A 791 -38.07 21.06 13.15
CA THR A 791 -38.25 20.85 11.70
C THR A 791 -37.27 21.72 10.93
N VAL A 792 -36.38 21.12 10.16
CA VAL A 792 -35.30 21.81 9.45
C VAL A 792 -35.11 21.29 8.03
N VAL A 793 -34.44 22.08 7.18
CA VAL A 793 -34.01 21.65 5.84
C VAL A 793 -32.52 21.36 5.89
N PRO A 794 -32.06 20.12 5.70
CA PRO A 794 -30.64 19.80 5.76
C PRO A 794 -29.97 20.25 4.45
N VAL A 795 -28.81 20.92 4.57
CA VAL A 795 -28.09 21.53 3.45
C VAL A 795 -26.87 20.72 3.05
N ALA A 796 -26.08 20.25 4.03
CA ALA A 796 -24.88 19.45 3.77
C ALA A 796 -24.49 18.62 5.01
N VAL A 797 -23.83 17.48 4.81
CA VAL A 797 -23.17 16.72 5.88
C VAL A 797 -21.68 16.58 5.57
N ASN A 798 -20.82 17.06 6.46
CA ASN A 798 -19.36 16.97 6.33
C ASN A 798 -18.70 16.70 7.69
N GLY A 799 -17.79 15.72 7.74
CA GLY A 799 -16.90 15.50 8.89
C GLY A 799 -17.62 15.38 10.24
N GLY A 800 -18.70 14.59 10.32
CA GLY A 800 -19.44 14.40 11.56
C GLY A 800 -20.39 15.56 11.94
N ARG A 801 -20.59 16.55 11.06
CA ARG A 801 -21.45 17.71 11.27
C ARG A 801 -22.46 17.87 10.13
N VAL A 802 -23.68 18.29 10.47
CA VAL A 802 -24.79 18.57 9.55
C VAL A 802 -25.05 20.07 9.57
N ARG A 803 -25.05 20.70 8.39
CA ARG A 803 -25.54 22.06 8.22
C ARG A 803 -27.03 22.00 7.91
N VAL A 804 -27.84 22.68 8.69
CA VAL A 804 -29.31 22.72 8.55
C VAL A 804 -29.78 24.17 8.46
N PHE A 805 -30.80 24.41 7.64
CA PHE A 805 -31.50 25.68 7.55
C PHE A 805 -32.82 25.55 8.32
N ASP A 806 -33.02 26.44 9.31
CA ASP A 806 -34.26 26.52 10.07
C ASP A 806 -35.22 27.49 9.35
N PRO A 807 -36.31 27.01 8.73
CA PRO A 807 -37.23 27.87 8.00
C PRO A 807 -38.02 28.82 8.92
N ASN A 808 -38.13 28.55 10.22
CA ASN A 808 -38.86 29.41 11.15
C ASN A 808 -38.00 30.58 11.65
N LYS A 809 -36.68 30.40 11.69
CA LYS A 809 -35.72 31.40 12.18
C LYS A 809 -34.88 32.02 11.05
N GLU A 810 -35.11 31.62 9.81
CA GLU A 810 -34.36 32.02 8.60
C GLU A 810 -32.83 31.98 8.76
N THR A 811 -32.31 31.06 9.57
CA THR A 811 -30.89 30.98 9.92
C THR A 811 -30.31 29.60 9.66
N GLU A 812 -29.07 29.57 9.18
CA GLU A 812 -28.30 28.32 9.05
C GLU A 812 -27.57 27.99 10.35
N ARG A 813 -27.64 26.73 10.78
CA ARG A 813 -27.00 26.21 11.97
C ARG A 813 -26.21 24.94 11.65
N VAL A 814 -25.16 24.68 12.43
CA VAL A 814 -24.37 23.45 12.32
C VAL A 814 -24.60 22.61 13.56
N LEU A 815 -24.99 21.35 13.36
CA LEU A 815 -25.27 20.37 14.40
C LEU A 815 -24.28 19.20 14.27
N SER A 816 -23.74 18.73 15.38
CA SER A 816 -22.91 17.52 15.38
C SER A 816 -23.80 16.28 15.26
N ILE A 817 -23.41 15.31 14.42
CA ILE A 817 -24.21 14.11 14.15
C ILE A 817 -24.48 13.30 15.42
N HIS A 818 -23.51 13.22 16.34
CA HIS A 818 -23.67 12.53 17.62
C HIS A 818 -24.73 13.15 18.56
N ARG A 819 -25.25 14.35 18.24
CA ARG A 819 -26.35 14.99 18.98
C ARG A 819 -27.73 14.67 18.41
N ILE A 820 -27.79 13.99 17.27
CA ILE A 820 -29.04 13.67 16.58
C ILE A 820 -29.48 12.28 17.05
N ILE A 821 -30.64 12.20 17.70
CA ILE A 821 -31.22 10.94 18.21
C ILE A 821 -31.93 10.21 17.08
N ASP A 822 -32.76 10.92 16.32
CA ASP A 822 -33.54 10.36 15.21
C ASP A 822 -33.90 11.45 14.19
N VAL A 823 -34.16 11.03 12.95
CA VAL A 823 -34.52 11.90 11.81
C VAL A 823 -35.63 11.26 11.00
N GLU A 824 -36.74 11.97 10.86
CA GLU A 824 -37.88 11.55 10.04
C GLU A 824 -38.12 12.56 8.91
N VAL A 825 -38.55 12.09 7.74
CA VAL A 825 -38.96 13.00 6.66
C VAL A 825 -40.29 13.65 7.06
N ALA A 826 -40.38 14.98 6.97
CA ALA A 826 -41.65 15.66 7.21
C ALA A 826 -42.61 15.31 6.06
N GLU A 827 -43.70 14.60 6.34
CA GLU A 827 -44.76 14.42 5.35
C GLU A 827 -45.36 15.79 5.00
N GLU A 828 -45.39 16.12 3.71
CA GLU A 828 -46.21 17.24 3.23
C GLU A 828 -47.66 16.88 3.50
N LEU A 829 -48.28 17.59 4.44
CA LEU A 829 -49.73 17.75 4.44
C LEU A 829 -50.08 18.43 3.10
N LEU A 830 -50.58 17.64 2.15
CA LEU A 830 -51.31 18.13 0.99
C LEU A 830 -52.36 19.14 1.47
N GLN A 831 -52.14 20.41 1.14
CA GLN A 831 -53.19 21.42 1.03
C GLN A 831 -53.10 22.05 -0.35
#